data_AF-A0ABD3FA27-F1
#
_entry.id   AF-A0ABD3FA27-F1
#
_cell.length_a   1.000
_cell.length_b   1.000
_cell.length_c   1.000
_cell.angle_alpha   90.00
_cell.angle_beta   90.00
_cell.angle_gamma   90.00
#
_symmetry.space_group_name_H-M   'P 1'
#
loop_
_entity.id
_entity.type
_entity.pdbx_description
1 polymer ?
#
loop_
_entity_poly.entity_id
_entity_poly.type
_entity_poly.pdbx_seq_one_letter_code
_entity_poly.pdbx_strand_id
1 'polypeptide(L)'
;MDSSRRVSSDVEPRIEFVPSRIPKLIAASPAPVANPQALQADILELARALEHVNIQRKKLLSKSSSQPSVRLEPLDANNCDLVLCDCGVELRPNERSVHLQRECPVRMIRCVRPGCSQLFQASSRALHEQRYCHFTRHSRQLLRDKDDGDAPVECEQCHETRFVIRKRKIRSHQLYMCVKRLVSCRFAEWGCEMKFPLEEQETHESTQCVVADRRRKIAADAVLVNEEIVCDWCQQKVKKRKLLDHQEDACLERERPCPNAINGCKEWVPVGRFDEHIRTDCIVTVERNSLAAKAREKNAPVTCPECGVVVRLRYLPRHYREECVSRVVTCKNVAHGCNARLRWRDRHLHEDFLSLTKDRSMIQFRTGGNSYISINSSSQASVDLPPPWTAEFYVYMVDAEEEVLSLHRSSLELTETAAVNTRENAQWQAKADACKKKLKELKTKRKSKDKTGEEMTKAAKELADAFNEAENGLLTTRKEIALARGWLELNIFEAKRILDADVADEDAKQALLTAVREQTVEILKERMLLVQLLPEVDRAVLSDLEAWAKQLSSGSPSKEDKAERQRKVIEQNKLLKKRSEFQAQLEALDPDDPETIRLQRRYEREVAKVDAKLALVSEKKPTQLLERCGRHILASSSKNVISLVSGPKGEIVFYRPSGATAAREVNFQVRLERNRWNHVAFSAGAKELSLFVNQELKSVRRGVFHLPMSRIGSKEETESFQGFIQEIRYWKECRSIQQIQHNAASILHVAKCKTLVGYWTFEEGMGDLVDDMSLKLPRSACFDVDWVLYDTPEARKRFGIPPTPSLRDQTCCIVNQKLKLLAQRARDREMGLVPCRQHCELIVAYRDLERHHRLECIHRVVVCKEIGCEVTFRFSNEAEHLRLKCERHLLRDELVQRYHEKRELVECILNCSEMVQRRFLTLHCHKNCVNRLISCPWEDCGETIVAKTLPQHLERDCRSATKAAKEKMVDNGRQRQKGKQKG
;
A
#
# COMPACT_ATOMS: atom_id res chain seq x y z
N MET A 1 -64.98 -25.97 -16.09
CA MET A 1 -64.53 -27.19 -16.76
C MET A 1 -63.40 -27.78 -15.95
N ASP A 2 -63.64 -29.01 -15.54
CA ASP A 2 -62.85 -29.95 -14.72
C ASP A 2 -61.34 -29.95 -14.99
N SER A 3 -60.42 -29.99 -14.01
CA SER A 3 -60.24 -30.70 -12.73
C SER A 3 -59.25 -31.88 -12.84
N SER A 4 -58.31 -31.91 -11.88
CA SER A 4 -57.57 -33.08 -11.36
C SER A 4 -56.37 -33.58 -12.24
N ARG A 5 -55.21 -34.06 -11.76
CA ARG A 5 -54.77 -34.91 -10.61
C ARG A 5 -53.25 -34.71 -10.38
N ARG A 6 -52.77 -34.54 -9.14
CA ARG A 6 -52.28 -35.52 -8.12
C ARG A 6 -50.89 -36.14 -8.37
N VAL A 7 -50.15 -36.17 -7.26
CA VAL A 7 -48.76 -36.59 -6.98
C VAL A 7 -48.70 -38.05 -6.48
N SER A 8 -47.61 -38.77 -6.77
CA SER A 8 -46.87 -39.75 -5.93
C SER A 8 -45.68 -40.28 -6.76
N SER A 9 -44.40 -40.18 -6.40
CA SER A 9 -43.56 -40.68 -5.27
C SER A 9 -42.71 -41.91 -5.66
N ASP A 10 -41.43 -41.83 -5.29
CA ASP A 10 -40.39 -42.86 -5.17
C ASP A 10 -39.67 -43.40 -6.42
N VAL A 11 -38.34 -43.21 -6.48
CA VAL A 11 -37.29 -44.26 -6.55
C VAL A 11 -35.88 -43.60 -6.60
N GLU A 12 -34.96 -44.21 -5.84
CA GLU A 12 -33.57 -43.83 -5.51
C GLU A 12 -32.60 -43.66 -6.71
N PRO A 13 -31.48 -42.92 -6.55
CA PRO A 13 -30.42 -42.83 -7.56
C PRO A 13 -29.40 -43.97 -7.42
N ARG A 14 -29.28 -44.83 -8.44
CA ARG A 14 -28.13 -45.74 -8.60
C ARG A 14 -27.04 -45.09 -9.44
N ILE A 15 -25.84 -45.07 -8.86
CA ILE A 15 -24.57 -44.71 -9.47
C ILE A 15 -24.07 -45.92 -10.26
N GLU A 16 -23.80 -45.75 -11.56
CA GLU A 16 -22.97 -46.69 -12.33
C GLU A 16 -21.81 -45.98 -13.05
N PHE A 17 -20.63 -46.55 -12.81
CA PHE A 17 -19.31 -46.19 -13.31
C PHE A 17 -19.16 -46.52 -14.81
N VAL A 18 -18.59 -45.59 -15.58
CA VAL A 18 -18.11 -45.85 -16.96
C VAL A 18 -16.58 -45.88 -16.96
N PRO A 19 -15.92 -47.00 -17.35
CA PRO A 19 -14.47 -47.07 -17.48
C PRO A 19 -13.95 -46.56 -18.83
N SER A 20 -12.89 -45.78 -18.74
CA SER A 20 -12.07 -45.20 -19.82
C SER A 20 -11.37 -46.26 -20.69
N ARG A 21 -11.53 -46.18 -22.02
CA ARG A 21 -10.75 -46.94 -23.01
C ARG A 21 -9.76 -46.05 -23.77
N ILE A 22 -8.56 -46.60 -23.89
CA ILE A 22 -7.35 -46.12 -24.58
C ILE A 22 -7.55 -46.21 -26.12
N PRO A 23 -7.16 -45.19 -26.92
CA PRO A 23 -7.22 -45.27 -28.38
C PRO A 23 -6.11 -46.15 -28.99
N LYS A 24 -6.48 -47.00 -29.95
CA LYS A 24 -5.55 -47.65 -30.90
C LYS A 24 -5.44 -46.83 -32.19
N LEU A 25 -4.23 -46.80 -32.72
CA LEU A 25 -3.76 -46.16 -33.95
C LEU A 25 -4.46 -46.70 -35.21
N ILE A 26 -4.78 -45.81 -36.15
CA ILE A 26 -5.20 -46.13 -37.53
C ILE A 26 -4.13 -45.61 -38.50
N ALA A 27 -3.81 -46.45 -39.48
CA ALA A 27 -2.83 -46.27 -40.54
C ALA A 27 -3.25 -45.21 -41.59
N ALA A 28 -2.26 -44.49 -42.13
CA ALA A 28 -2.42 -43.55 -43.24
C ALA A 28 -1.99 -44.20 -44.58
N SER A 29 -2.73 -43.89 -45.64
CA SER A 29 -2.46 -44.23 -47.05
C SER A 29 -1.46 -43.24 -47.71
N PRO A 30 -0.90 -43.57 -48.88
CA PRO A 30 0.40 -43.08 -49.34
C PRO A 30 0.35 -41.77 -50.14
N ALA A 31 1.49 -41.06 -50.14
CA ALA A 31 1.77 -39.84 -50.91
C ALA A 31 2.54 -40.17 -52.21
N PRO A 32 2.53 -39.28 -53.23
CA PRO A 32 3.04 -39.57 -54.56
C PRO A 32 4.56 -39.42 -54.68
N VAL A 33 5.10 -40.06 -55.72
CA VAL A 33 6.52 -40.20 -56.06
C VAL A 33 7.19 -38.84 -56.25
N ALA A 34 8.17 -38.54 -55.39
CA ALA A 34 9.06 -37.39 -55.50
C ALA A 34 10.49 -37.81 -55.89
N ASN A 35 11.15 -36.88 -56.56
CA ASN A 35 12.38 -36.96 -57.35
C ASN A 35 13.60 -37.63 -56.65
N PRO A 36 14.32 -38.59 -57.28
CA PRO A 36 15.39 -39.36 -56.63
C PRO A 36 16.68 -38.58 -56.32
N GLN A 37 16.85 -37.35 -56.82
CA GLN A 37 18.01 -36.51 -56.48
C GLN A 37 17.83 -35.67 -55.20
N ALA A 38 16.59 -35.44 -54.73
CA ALA A 38 16.34 -34.75 -53.45
C ALA A 38 16.54 -35.69 -52.25
N LEU A 39 16.24 -36.98 -52.41
CA LEU A 39 16.38 -37.98 -51.35
C LEU A 39 17.85 -38.18 -50.91
N GLN A 40 18.82 -38.03 -51.82
CA GLN A 40 20.24 -38.27 -51.50
C GLN A 40 20.83 -37.16 -50.62
N ALA A 41 20.34 -35.92 -50.74
CA ALA A 41 20.77 -34.78 -49.93
C ALA A 41 20.18 -34.86 -48.50
N ASP A 42 18.89 -35.21 -48.39
CA ASP A 42 18.20 -35.35 -47.11
C ASP A 42 18.72 -36.54 -46.28
N ILE A 43 19.13 -37.64 -46.93
CA ILE A 43 19.73 -38.80 -46.25
C ILE A 43 21.13 -38.46 -45.69
N LEU A 44 21.89 -37.59 -46.36
CA LEU A 44 23.21 -37.16 -45.90
C LEU A 44 23.12 -36.13 -44.75
N GLU A 45 22.11 -35.25 -44.78
CA GLU A 45 21.84 -34.34 -43.66
C GLU A 45 21.32 -35.07 -42.42
N LEU A 46 20.46 -36.07 -42.59
CA LEU A 46 19.95 -36.87 -41.47
C LEU A 46 21.06 -37.72 -40.83
N ALA A 47 21.99 -38.24 -41.62
CA ALA A 47 23.16 -38.97 -41.11
C ALA A 47 24.08 -38.05 -40.29
N ARG A 48 24.37 -36.83 -40.78
CA ARG A 48 25.16 -35.83 -40.02
C ARG A 48 24.45 -35.37 -38.74
N ALA A 49 23.13 -35.22 -38.78
CA ALA A 49 22.34 -34.84 -37.60
C ALA A 49 22.36 -35.94 -36.51
N LEU A 50 22.24 -37.21 -36.90
CA LEU A 50 22.34 -38.35 -35.97
C LEU A 50 23.76 -38.52 -35.40
N GLU A 51 24.79 -38.19 -36.18
CA GLU A 51 26.18 -38.21 -35.73
C GLU A 51 26.47 -37.06 -34.73
N HIS A 52 25.92 -35.87 -34.98
CA HIS A 52 25.96 -34.74 -34.03
C HIS A 52 25.28 -35.05 -32.69
N VAL A 53 24.11 -35.70 -32.72
CA VAL A 53 23.39 -36.13 -31.50
C VAL A 53 24.19 -37.17 -30.73
N ASN A 54 24.83 -38.12 -31.42
CA ASN A 54 25.69 -39.12 -30.78
C ASN A 54 26.99 -38.53 -30.21
N ILE A 55 27.57 -37.52 -30.85
CA ILE A 55 28.71 -36.75 -30.33
C ILE A 55 28.31 -35.93 -29.10
N GLN A 56 27.13 -35.28 -29.10
CA GLN A 56 26.60 -34.58 -27.93
C GLN A 56 26.30 -35.53 -26.77
N ARG A 57 25.75 -36.71 -27.05
CA ARG A 57 25.48 -37.75 -26.04
C ARG A 57 26.77 -38.29 -25.42
N LYS A 58 27.83 -38.50 -26.21
CA LYS A 58 29.17 -38.86 -25.69
C LYS A 58 29.82 -37.73 -24.87
N LYS A 59 29.65 -36.45 -25.28
CA LYS A 59 30.13 -35.27 -24.51
C LYS A 59 29.38 -35.04 -23.19
N LEU A 60 28.11 -35.44 -23.10
CA LEU A 60 27.32 -35.36 -21.86
C LEU A 60 27.63 -36.52 -20.90
N LEU A 61 27.93 -37.71 -21.43
CA LEU A 61 28.33 -38.87 -20.62
C LEU A 61 29.77 -38.77 -20.11
N SER A 62 30.67 -38.03 -20.78
CA SER A 62 32.06 -37.82 -20.35
C SER A 62 32.27 -36.62 -19.41
N LYS A 63 31.20 -35.96 -18.94
CA LYS A 63 31.25 -34.82 -17.99
C LYS A 63 30.76 -35.15 -16.58
N SER A 64 30.47 -36.42 -16.29
CA SER A 64 29.97 -36.88 -14.98
C SER A 64 30.98 -37.70 -14.16
N SER A 65 32.27 -37.64 -14.50
CA SER A 65 33.32 -38.39 -13.81
C SER A 65 34.56 -37.53 -13.55
N SER A 66 34.45 -36.55 -12.64
CA SER A 66 35.57 -36.04 -11.83
C SER A 66 35.13 -34.84 -10.96
N GLN A 67 34.80 -35.08 -9.68
CA GLN A 67 35.39 -34.42 -8.49
C GLN A 67 34.52 -34.61 -7.22
N PRO A 68 35.14 -34.57 -6.02
CA PRO A 68 34.71 -35.32 -4.84
C PRO A 68 33.79 -34.52 -3.91
N SER A 69 32.86 -35.21 -3.26
CA SER A 69 31.99 -34.65 -2.23
C SER A 69 32.61 -34.82 -0.83
N VAL A 70 32.97 -33.70 -0.23
CA VAL A 70 33.26 -33.58 1.20
C VAL A 70 31.94 -33.59 1.99
N ARG A 71 32.03 -34.26 3.14
CA ARG A 71 31.02 -34.57 4.14
C ARG A 71 30.52 -33.33 4.89
N LEU A 72 29.21 -33.22 5.09
CA LEU A 72 28.59 -32.47 6.18
C LEU A 72 27.42 -33.30 6.73
N GLU A 73 27.52 -33.65 8.02
CA GLU A 73 26.44 -34.23 8.82
C GLU A 73 25.42 -33.14 9.21
N PRO A 74 24.19 -33.53 9.59
CA PRO A 74 23.93 -33.64 11.04
C PRO A 74 23.05 -34.83 11.48
N LEU A 75 23.55 -35.53 12.50
CA LEU A 75 22.93 -35.83 13.81
C LEU A 75 21.45 -36.26 13.88
N ASP A 76 21.30 -37.56 14.15
CA ASP A 76 20.56 -38.19 15.26
C ASP A 76 19.16 -37.69 15.66
N ALA A 77 18.15 -38.55 15.45
CA ALA A 77 17.37 -39.12 16.56
C ALA A 77 16.49 -40.28 16.05
N ASN A 78 16.83 -41.49 16.48
CA ASN A 78 16.07 -42.72 16.35
C ASN A 78 14.73 -42.67 17.12
N ASN A 79 13.65 -43.12 16.49
CA ASN A 79 12.95 -44.33 16.95
C ASN A 79 12.09 -44.91 15.83
N CYS A 80 12.28 -46.20 15.57
CA CYS A 80 11.85 -46.92 14.38
C CYS A 80 10.56 -47.72 14.62
N ASP A 81 9.55 -47.53 13.77
CA ASP A 81 8.51 -48.53 13.51
C ASP A 81 8.91 -49.35 12.28
N LEU A 82 9.64 -50.45 12.52
CA LEU A 82 9.96 -51.46 11.50
C LEU A 82 8.76 -52.40 11.34
N VAL A 83 8.40 -52.71 10.10
CA VAL A 83 7.29 -53.63 9.78
C VAL A 83 7.87 -54.94 9.28
N LEU A 84 7.57 -56.04 9.98
CA LEU A 84 7.97 -57.39 9.58
C LEU A 84 7.14 -57.89 8.38
N CYS A 85 7.82 -58.38 7.35
CA CYS A 85 7.18 -59.15 6.28
C CYS A 85 7.13 -60.64 6.66
N ASP A 86 6.13 -61.38 6.18
CA ASP A 86 5.93 -62.82 6.48
C ASP A 86 7.09 -63.72 6.03
N CYS A 87 8.05 -63.19 5.28
CA CYS A 87 9.31 -63.85 4.92
C CYS A 87 10.40 -63.74 6.01
N GLY A 88 10.13 -63.02 7.11
CA GLY A 88 11.04 -62.80 8.24
C GLY A 88 11.96 -61.58 8.13
N VAL A 89 11.83 -60.75 7.09
CA VAL A 89 12.67 -59.55 6.88
C VAL A 89 11.98 -58.30 7.43
N GLU A 90 12.69 -57.54 8.26
CA GLU A 90 12.26 -56.25 8.79
C GLU A 90 12.49 -55.15 7.77
N LEU A 91 11.43 -54.41 7.43
CA LEU A 91 11.45 -53.41 6.36
C LEU A 91 10.86 -52.09 6.84
N ARG A 92 11.31 -50.99 6.25
CA ARG A 92 10.65 -49.69 6.43
C ARG A 92 9.32 -49.67 5.67
N PRO A 93 8.29 -48.96 6.15
CA PRO A 93 6.95 -48.96 5.53
C PRO A 93 6.94 -48.65 4.03
N ASN A 94 7.83 -47.75 3.58
CA ASN A 94 7.91 -47.33 2.17
C ASN A 94 8.52 -48.38 1.24
N GLU A 95 9.29 -49.33 1.76
CA GLU A 95 10.00 -50.37 0.98
C GLU A 95 9.20 -51.68 0.88
N ARG A 96 8.18 -51.85 1.74
CA ARG A 96 7.32 -53.05 1.82
C ARG A 96 6.68 -53.42 0.47
N SER A 97 6.23 -52.43 -0.29
CA SER A 97 5.54 -52.67 -1.57
C SER A 97 6.47 -53.25 -2.64
N VAL A 98 7.69 -52.73 -2.72
CA VAL A 98 8.69 -53.19 -3.69
C VAL A 98 9.16 -54.60 -3.33
N HIS A 99 9.41 -54.85 -2.05
CA HIS A 99 9.79 -56.17 -1.56
C HIS A 99 8.70 -57.22 -1.88
N LEU A 100 7.43 -56.98 -1.53
CA LEU A 100 6.34 -57.92 -1.79
C LEU A 100 6.15 -58.26 -3.28
N GLN A 101 6.37 -57.28 -4.17
CA GLN A 101 6.16 -57.49 -5.61
C GLN A 101 7.34 -58.15 -6.32
N ARG A 102 8.58 -57.88 -5.91
CA ARG A 102 9.76 -58.26 -6.72
C ARG A 102 10.77 -59.15 -6.01
N GLU A 103 10.87 -59.06 -4.69
CA GLU A 103 12.02 -59.63 -3.95
C GLU A 103 11.59 -60.71 -2.96
N CYS A 104 10.37 -60.65 -2.42
CA CYS A 104 9.88 -61.56 -1.39
C CYS A 104 9.89 -63.01 -1.89
N PRO A 105 10.58 -63.94 -1.18
CA PRO A 105 10.69 -65.34 -1.59
C PRO A 105 9.37 -66.12 -1.41
N VAL A 106 8.47 -65.61 -0.57
CA VAL A 106 7.16 -66.19 -0.26
C VAL A 106 6.09 -65.70 -1.26
N ARG A 107 6.43 -64.78 -2.18
CA ARG A 107 5.46 -64.27 -3.18
C ARG A 107 4.97 -65.39 -4.10
N MET A 108 3.68 -65.38 -4.40
CA MET A 108 3.06 -66.36 -5.28
C MET A 108 3.34 -66.02 -6.75
N ILE A 109 3.99 -66.93 -7.45
CA ILE A 109 4.29 -66.82 -8.88
C ILE A 109 3.60 -67.93 -9.66
N ARG A 110 3.17 -67.61 -10.88
CA ARG A 110 2.59 -68.58 -11.83
C ARG A 110 3.69 -69.26 -12.65
N CYS A 111 3.50 -70.53 -12.99
CA CYS A 111 4.38 -71.23 -13.92
C CYS A 111 4.41 -70.51 -15.28
N VAL A 112 5.61 -70.32 -15.83
CA VAL A 112 5.82 -69.63 -17.13
C VAL A 112 5.81 -70.58 -18.32
N ARG A 113 5.75 -71.91 -18.09
CA ARG A 113 5.78 -72.91 -19.14
C ARG A 113 4.39 -73.10 -19.77
N PRO A 114 4.27 -73.18 -21.11
CA PRO A 114 2.99 -73.30 -21.80
C PRO A 114 2.19 -74.50 -21.29
N GLY A 115 0.91 -74.28 -20.94
CA GLY A 115 0.02 -75.33 -20.49
C GLY A 115 0.15 -75.73 -19.00
N CYS A 116 0.95 -75.03 -18.20
CA CYS A 116 0.94 -75.16 -16.74
C CYS A 116 0.45 -73.85 -16.09
N SER A 117 -0.68 -73.88 -15.37
CA SER A 117 -1.30 -72.71 -14.73
C SER A 117 -1.15 -72.68 -13.20
N GLN A 118 -0.34 -73.56 -12.61
CA GLN A 118 -0.17 -73.63 -11.16
C GLN A 118 0.55 -72.39 -10.59
N LEU A 119 0.03 -71.91 -9.46
CA LEU A 119 0.60 -70.85 -8.63
C LEU A 119 1.35 -71.50 -7.46
N PHE A 120 2.59 -71.08 -7.22
CA PHE A 120 3.44 -71.59 -6.14
C PHE A 120 4.37 -70.48 -5.63
N GLN A 121 4.92 -70.63 -4.43
CA GLN A 121 5.82 -69.62 -3.86
C GLN A 121 7.13 -69.56 -4.64
N ALA A 122 7.69 -68.37 -4.84
CA ALA A 122 8.88 -68.16 -5.66
C ALA A 122 10.09 -69.02 -5.25
N SER A 123 10.28 -69.27 -3.96
CA SER A 123 11.30 -70.18 -3.42
C SER A 123 11.16 -71.63 -3.90
N SER A 124 9.93 -72.10 -4.13
CA SER A 124 9.61 -73.49 -4.51
C SER A 124 9.67 -73.77 -6.03
N ARG A 125 10.15 -72.81 -6.82
CA ARG A 125 10.16 -72.90 -8.29
C ARG A 125 10.91 -74.11 -8.84
N ALA A 126 12.11 -74.37 -8.35
CA ALA A 126 12.91 -75.51 -8.83
C ALA A 126 12.22 -76.86 -8.54
N LEU A 127 11.58 -76.97 -7.37
CA LEU A 127 10.83 -78.16 -6.97
C LEU A 127 9.60 -78.37 -7.86
N HIS A 128 8.86 -77.30 -8.18
CA HIS A 128 7.74 -77.36 -9.12
C HIS A 128 8.19 -77.82 -10.51
N GLU A 129 9.24 -77.22 -11.08
CA GLU A 129 9.74 -77.59 -12.41
C GLU A 129 10.19 -79.06 -12.48
N GLN A 130 10.69 -79.62 -11.38
CA GLN A 130 11.20 -80.99 -11.32
C GLN A 130 10.12 -82.06 -11.08
N ARG A 131 9.10 -81.77 -10.24
CA ARG A 131 8.09 -82.76 -9.81
C ARG A 131 6.66 -82.48 -10.26
N TYR A 132 6.24 -81.21 -10.32
CA TYR A 132 4.82 -80.85 -10.40
C TYR A 132 4.42 -80.14 -11.70
N CYS A 133 5.40 -79.64 -12.45
CA CYS A 133 5.15 -78.98 -13.72
C CYS A 133 4.56 -79.97 -14.74
N HIS A 134 3.30 -79.72 -15.09
CA HIS A 134 2.53 -80.56 -16.02
C HIS A 134 3.25 -80.73 -17.36
N PHE A 135 3.80 -79.64 -17.90
CA PHE A 135 4.55 -79.65 -19.16
C PHE A 135 5.78 -80.58 -19.09
N THR A 136 6.60 -80.47 -18.04
CA THR A 136 7.82 -81.28 -17.91
C THR A 136 7.51 -82.76 -17.69
N ARG A 137 6.46 -83.08 -16.93
CA ARG A 137 6.01 -84.47 -16.71
C ARG A 137 5.50 -85.09 -18.01
N HIS A 138 4.70 -84.36 -18.77
CA HIS A 138 4.19 -84.78 -20.07
C HIS A 138 5.34 -85.03 -21.06
N SER A 139 6.31 -84.13 -21.16
CA SER A 139 7.49 -84.35 -22.03
C SER A 139 8.34 -85.57 -21.63
N ARG A 140 8.51 -85.84 -20.33
CA ARG A 140 9.24 -87.05 -19.87
C ARG A 140 8.48 -88.33 -20.16
N GLN A 141 7.15 -88.31 -20.03
CA GLN A 141 6.31 -89.47 -20.35
C GLN A 141 6.37 -89.79 -21.84
N LEU A 142 6.26 -88.78 -22.71
CA LEU A 142 6.40 -88.95 -24.15
C LEU A 142 7.78 -89.52 -24.57
N LEU A 143 8.85 -89.20 -23.84
CA LEU A 143 10.18 -89.77 -24.10
C LEU A 143 10.25 -91.26 -23.71
N ARG A 144 9.67 -91.65 -22.56
CA ARG A 144 9.59 -93.06 -22.16
C ARG A 144 8.73 -93.89 -23.10
N ASP A 145 7.58 -93.36 -23.52
CA ASP A 145 6.68 -94.02 -24.47
C ASP A 145 7.34 -94.19 -25.85
N LYS A 146 8.20 -93.24 -26.23
CA LYS A 146 9.00 -93.33 -27.46
C LYS A 146 10.05 -94.43 -27.38
N ASP A 147 10.79 -94.52 -26.26
CA ASP A 147 11.82 -95.52 -26.07
C ASP A 147 11.23 -96.95 -25.99
N ASP A 148 10.10 -97.13 -25.30
CA ASP A 148 9.42 -98.43 -25.17
C ASP A 148 8.79 -98.88 -26.51
N GLY A 149 8.30 -97.93 -27.31
CA GLY A 149 7.79 -98.21 -28.66
C GLY A 149 8.88 -98.58 -29.67
N ASP A 150 10.14 -98.22 -29.42
CA ASP A 150 11.28 -98.49 -30.29
C ASP A 150 12.01 -99.81 -29.99
N ALA A 151 11.58 -100.57 -28.97
CA ALA A 151 12.10 -101.90 -28.68
C ALA A 151 11.85 -102.91 -29.84
N PRO A 152 12.83 -103.75 -30.21
CA PRO A 152 12.72 -104.71 -31.32
C PRO A 152 11.87 -105.96 -30.97
N VAL A 153 11.02 -106.43 -31.88
CA VAL A 153 10.09 -107.58 -31.75
C VAL A 153 9.98 -108.32 -33.10
N GLU A 154 9.78 -109.64 -33.11
CA GLU A 154 9.63 -110.47 -34.33
C GLU A 154 8.15 -110.73 -34.70
N CYS A 155 7.83 -110.91 -36.00
CA CYS A 155 6.45 -111.09 -36.49
C CYS A 155 6.04 -112.56 -36.65
N GLU A 156 4.94 -112.97 -36.00
CA GLU A 156 4.44 -114.35 -35.97
C GLU A 156 3.87 -114.89 -37.31
N GLN A 157 3.59 -114.04 -38.32
CA GLN A 157 2.95 -114.50 -39.58
C GLN A 157 3.94 -114.76 -40.72
N CYS A 158 5.01 -113.98 -40.79
CA CYS A 158 6.05 -114.12 -41.81
C CYS A 158 7.39 -114.62 -41.25
N HIS A 159 7.58 -114.56 -39.92
CA HIS A 159 8.82 -114.93 -39.21
C HIS A 159 10.11 -114.36 -39.83
N GLU A 160 10.01 -113.21 -40.49
CA GLU A 160 11.11 -112.63 -41.28
C GLU A 160 12.13 -111.92 -40.37
N THR A 161 13.32 -112.49 -40.21
CA THR A 161 14.38 -112.00 -39.29
C THR A 161 15.33 -110.98 -39.94
N ARG A 162 15.20 -110.70 -41.24
CA ARG A 162 16.10 -109.79 -41.98
C ARG A 162 15.96 -108.30 -41.61
N PHE A 163 14.86 -107.89 -40.97
CA PHE A 163 14.63 -106.51 -40.58
C PHE A 163 14.10 -106.40 -39.16
N VAL A 164 14.69 -105.51 -38.36
CA VAL A 164 14.28 -105.26 -36.98
C VAL A 164 12.93 -104.53 -36.96
N ILE A 165 11.84 -105.25 -36.64
CA ILE A 165 10.51 -104.67 -36.47
C ILE A 165 10.40 -104.08 -35.06
N ARG A 166 10.01 -102.81 -34.96
CA ARG A 166 9.82 -102.16 -33.65
C ARG A 166 8.43 -102.48 -33.10
N LYS A 167 8.29 -102.66 -31.79
CA LYS A 167 7.04 -103.02 -31.10
C LYS A 167 5.84 -102.18 -31.55
N ARG A 168 6.02 -100.86 -31.70
CA ARG A 168 4.95 -99.95 -32.16
C ARG A 168 4.50 -100.16 -33.61
N LYS A 169 5.30 -100.85 -34.44
CA LYS A 169 5.06 -101.07 -35.87
C LYS A 169 4.67 -102.50 -36.23
N ILE A 170 4.49 -103.39 -35.25
CA ILE A 170 4.18 -104.81 -35.54
C ILE A 170 2.79 -105.00 -36.15
N ARG A 171 1.76 -104.33 -35.62
CA ARG A 171 0.41 -104.33 -36.22
C ARG A 171 0.39 -103.74 -37.62
N SER A 172 1.13 -102.65 -37.85
CA SER A 172 1.21 -102.05 -39.19
C SER A 172 1.92 -102.97 -40.18
N HIS A 173 2.92 -103.73 -39.73
CA HIS A 173 3.58 -104.71 -40.59
C HIS A 173 2.59 -105.83 -41.00
N GLN A 174 1.87 -106.43 -40.05
CA GLN A 174 0.87 -107.48 -40.33
C GLN A 174 -0.25 -106.99 -41.27
N LEU A 175 -0.71 -105.76 -41.10
CA LEU A 175 -1.82 -105.20 -41.90
C LEU A 175 -1.40 -104.68 -43.28
N TYR A 176 -0.22 -104.08 -43.43
CA TYR A 176 0.14 -103.31 -44.63
C TYR A 176 1.39 -103.78 -45.36
N MET A 177 2.27 -104.53 -44.71
CA MET A 177 3.56 -104.93 -45.31
C MET A 177 3.77 -106.45 -45.37
N CYS A 178 2.94 -107.24 -44.70
CA CYS A 178 2.96 -108.69 -44.84
C CYS A 178 2.49 -109.06 -46.24
N VAL A 179 3.31 -109.82 -46.96
CA VAL A 179 3.06 -110.25 -48.35
C VAL A 179 1.92 -111.28 -48.40
N LYS A 180 1.78 -112.11 -47.36
CA LYS A 180 0.75 -113.16 -47.25
C LYS A 180 -0.60 -112.67 -46.72
N ARG A 181 -0.87 -111.36 -46.75
CA ARG A 181 -2.16 -110.82 -46.29
C ARG A 181 -3.25 -111.03 -47.36
N LEU A 182 -4.46 -111.37 -46.93
CA LEU A 182 -5.63 -111.43 -47.79
C LEU A 182 -6.17 -110.02 -48.05
N VAL A 183 -6.34 -109.65 -49.32
CA VAL A 183 -6.89 -108.37 -49.76
C VAL A 183 -8.08 -108.58 -50.70
N SER A 184 -9.05 -107.68 -50.63
CA SER A 184 -10.16 -107.60 -51.59
C SER A 184 -9.74 -106.90 -52.88
N CYS A 185 -10.45 -107.16 -53.98
CA CYS A 185 -10.32 -106.39 -55.22
C CYS A 185 -10.39 -104.87 -54.96
N ARG A 186 -9.55 -104.05 -55.64
CA ARG A 186 -9.57 -102.57 -55.46
C ARG A 186 -10.90 -101.93 -55.84
N PHE A 187 -11.74 -102.64 -56.58
CA PHE A 187 -13.07 -102.18 -56.99
C PHE A 187 -14.22 -102.79 -56.15
N ALA A 188 -13.92 -103.34 -54.98
CA ALA A 188 -14.93 -103.99 -54.14
C ALA A 188 -16.10 -103.10 -53.74
N GLU A 189 -15.84 -101.85 -53.37
CA GLU A 189 -16.89 -100.88 -53.01
C GLU A 189 -17.80 -100.48 -54.18
N TRP A 190 -17.40 -100.81 -55.42
CA TRP A 190 -18.13 -100.48 -56.64
C TRP A 190 -18.82 -101.72 -57.24
N GLY A 191 -18.78 -102.87 -56.53
CA GLY A 191 -19.54 -104.08 -56.86
C GLY A 191 -18.72 -105.35 -57.16
N CYS A 192 -17.46 -105.46 -56.74
CA CYS A 192 -16.61 -106.64 -56.99
C CYS A 192 -16.16 -107.38 -55.70
N GLU A 193 -16.78 -108.50 -55.34
CA GLU A 193 -16.67 -109.09 -53.98
C GLU A 193 -15.53 -110.11 -53.76
N MET A 194 -14.57 -110.25 -54.69
CA MET A 194 -13.49 -111.26 -54.59
C MET A 194 -12.38 -110.87 -53.59
N LYS A 195 -11.88 -111.85 -52.80
CA LYS A 195 -10.74 -111.72 -51.86
C LYS A 195 -9.67 -112.78 -52.12
N PHE A 196 -8.39 -112.38 -52.16
CA PHE A 196 -7.24 -113.22 -52.52
C PHE A 196 -5.94 -112.68 -51.88
N PRO A 197 -4.84 -113.46 -51.81
CA PRO A 197 -3.52 -112.96 -51.38
C PRO A 197 -3.06 -111.79 -52.26
N LEU A 198 -2.38 -110.79 -51.67
CA LEU A 198 -1.96 -109.55 -52.37
C LEU A 198 -1.21 -109.80 -53.69
N GLU A 199 -0.44 -110.87 -53.77
CA GLU A 199 0.31 -111.24 -54.96
C GLU A 199 -0.56 -111.57 -56.19
N GLU A 200 -1.85 -111.88 -56.00
CA GLU A 200 -2.79 -112.26 -57.07
C GLU A 200 -3.71 -111.09 -57.51
N GLN A 201 -3.47 -109.86 -57.06
CA GLN A 201 -4.40 -108.73 -57.26
C GLN A 201 -4.42 -108.13 -58.68
N GLU A 202 -3.27 -107.99 -59.32
CA GLU A 202 -3.17 -107.31 -60.63
C GLU A 202 -3.76 -108.13 -61.79
N THR A 203 -3.71 -109.46 -61.68
CA THR A 203 -4.28 -110.37 -62.68
C THR A 203 -5.80 -110.33 -62.67
N HIS A 204 -6.43 -110.25 -61.49
CA HIS A 204 -7.88 -110.13 -61.34
C HIS A 204 -8.44 -108.83 -61.95
N GLU A 205 -7.78 -107.69 -61.74
CA GLU A 205 -8.31 -106.38 -62.14
C GLU A 205 -8.22 -106.08 -63.63
N SER A 206 -7.23 -106.67 -64.31
CA SER A 206 -6.99 -106.46 -65.74
C SER A 206 -7.91 -107.29 -66.63
N THR A 207 -8.38 -108.45 -66.15
CA THR A 207 -9.07 -109.43 -67.01
C THR A 207 -10.45 -109.85 -66.52
N GLN A 208 -10.77 -109.67 -65.22
CA GLN A 208 -11.98 -110.27 -64.62
C GLN A 208 -12.86 -109.27 -63.83
N CYS A 209 -12.44 -108.00 -63.71
CA CYS A 209 -13.16 -107.00 -62.91
C CYS A 209 -14.25 -106.24 -63.70
N VAL A 210 -15.52 -106.38 -63.26
CA VAL A 210 -16.71 -105.76 -63.87
C VAL A 210 -16.71 -104.22 -63.78
N VAL A 211 -16.12 -103.65 -62.73
CA VAL A 211 -16.11 -102.20 -62.47
C VAL A 211 -15.09 -101.48 -63.35
N ALA A 212 -13.94 -102.09 -63.58
CA ALA A 212 -12.85 -101.50 -64.38
C ALA A 212 -13.31 -101.25 -65.84
N ASP A 213 -14.18 -102.12 -66.36
CA ASP A 213 -14.71 -101.97 -67.71
C ASP A 213 -15.73 -100.82 -67.82
N ARG A 214 -16.59 -100.65 -66.80
CA ARG A 214 -17.61 -99.59 -66.76
C ARG A 214 -17.02 -98.18 -66.63
N ARG A 215 -15.90 -98.03 -65.91
CA ARG A 215 -15.21 -96.73 -65.74
C ARG A 215 -14.53 -96.23 -67.02
N ARG A 216 -14.06 -97.13 -67.90
CA ARG A 216 -13.47 -96.74 -69.20
C ARG A 216 -14.48 -96.02 -70.11
N LYS A 217 -15.77 -96.34 -70.01
CA LYS A 217 -16.84 -95.68 -70.77
C LYS A 217 -17.15 -94.26 -70.25
N ILE A 218 -17.13 -94.04 -68.93
CA ILE A 218 -17.44 -92.74 -68.29
C ILE A 218 -16.32 -91.69 -68.51
N ALA A 219 -15.07 -92.13 -68.66
CA ALA A 219 -13.94 -91.23 -68.90
C ALA A 219 -13.98 -90.53 -70.28
N ALA A 220 -14.71 -91.08 -71.26
CA ALA A 220 -14.86 -90.47 -72.58
C ALA A 220 -15.79 -89.24 -72.58
N ASP A 221 -16.76 -89.18 -71.66
CA ASP A 221 -17.79 -88.12 -71.63
C ASP A 221 -17.35 -86.83 -70.88
N ALA A 222 -16.27 -86.87 -70.08
CA ALA A 222 -15.88 -85.77 -69.16
C ALA A 222 -15.14 -84.58 -69.81
N VAL A 223 -14.77 -84.65 -71.09
CA VAL A 223 -13.93 -83.64 -71.78
C VAL A 223 -14.71 -82.35 -72.12
N LEU A 224 -16.05 -82.39 -72.17
CA LEU A 224 -16.90 -81.26 -72.59
C LEU A 224 -17.27 -80.24 -71.49
N VAL A 225 -17.01 -80.52 -70.20
CA VAL A 225 -17.59 -79.74 -69.07
C VAL A 225 -16.64 -78.69 -68.44
N ASN A 226 -15.33 -78.69 -68.78
CA ASN A 226 -14.30 -77.87 -68.10
C ASN A 226 -13.73 -76.69 -68.92
N GLU A 227 -14.56 -75.99 -69.68
CA GLU A 227 -14.15 -74.82 -70.50
C GLU A 227 -13.98 -73.52 -69.67
N GLU A 228 -12.97 -72.69 -69.97
CA GLU A 228 -12.66 -71.42 -69.26
C GLU A 228 -13.27 -70.20 -69.96
N ILE A 229 -13.98 -69.33 -69.22
CA ILE A 229 -14.69 -68.14 -69.72
C ILE A 229 -14.22 -66.87 -68.98
N VAL A 230 -14.29 -65.70 -69.62
CA VAL A 230 -13.88 -64.42 -69.01
C VAL A 230 -15.07 -63.76 -68.31
N CYS A 231 -14.86 -63.15 -67.14
CA CYS A 231 -15.88 -62.38 -66.43
C CYS A 231 -16.12 -61.02 -67.09
N ASP A 232 -17.37 -60.72 -67.44
CA ASP A 232 -17.72 -59.49 -68.16
C ASP A 232 -17.52 -58.21 -67.34
N TRP A 233 -17.47 -58.29 -66.01
CA TRP A 233 -17.39 -57.11 -65.12
C TRP A 233 -15.96 -56.71 -64.75
N CYS A 234 -15.05 -57.67 -64.57
CA CYS A 234 -13.66 -57.42 -64.16
C CYS A 234 -12.61 -57.98 -65.13
N GLN A 235 -13.06 -58.63 -66.20
CA GLN A 235 -12.24 -59.28 -67.23
C GLN A 235 -11.28 -60.39 -66.73
N GLN A 236 -11.50 -60.92 -65.53
CA GLN A 236 -10.72 -62.05 -65.01
C GLN A 236 -11.22 -63.38 -65.60
N LYS A 237 -10.30 -64.31 -65.87
CA LYS A 237 -10.62 -65.65 -66.42
C LYS A 237 -11.12 -66.59 -65.31
N VAL A 238 -12.32 -67.15 -65.48
CA VAL A 238 -12.99 -68.01 -64.50
C VAL A 238 -13.60 -69.24 -65.20
N LYS A 239 -13.57 -70.41 -64.54
CA LYS A 239 -14.20 -71.63 -65.09
C LYS A 239 -15.71 -71.42 -65.25
N LYS A 240 -16.33 -71.88 -66.35
CA LYS A 240 -17.75 -71.64 -66.68
C LYS A 240 -18.72 -71.93 -65.53
N ARG A 241 -18.46 -72.99 -64.74
CA ARG A 241 -19.27 -73.35 -63.56
C ARG A 241 -19.15 -72.42 -62.34
N LYS A 242 -18.11 -71.58 -62.27
CA LYS A 242 -17.78 -70.69 -61.13
C LYS A 242 -17.92 -69.20 -61.47
N LEU A 243 -18.45 -68.88 -62.65
CA LEU A 243 -18.57 -67.49 -63.12
C LEU A 243 -19.55 -66.68 -62.26
N LEU A 244 -20.67 -67.29 -61.86
CA LEU A 244 -21.68 -66.67 -61.00
C LEU A 244 -21.13 -66.39 -59.59
N ASP A 245 -20.51 -67.37 -58.94
CA ASP A 245 -19.87 -67.19 -57.62
C ASP A 245 -18.82 -66.05 -57.66
N HIS A 246 -18.09 -65.92 -58.77
CA HIS A 246 -17.12 -64.84 -58.92
C HIS A 246 -17.80 -63.47 -59.07
N GLN A 247 -18.87 -63.37 -59.86
CA GLN A 247 -19.62 -62.13 -60.06
C GLN A 247 -20.30 -61.64 -58.76
N GLU A 248 -20.88 -62.55 -57.98
CA GLU A 248 -21.65 -62.18 -56.78
C GLU A 248 -20.77 -61.87 -55.55
N ASP A 249 -19.72 -62.68 -55.32
CA ASP A 249 -18.97 -62.62 -54.06
C ASP A 249 -17.56 -62.04 -54.20
N ALA A 250 -16.87 -62.28 -55.34
CA ALA A 250 -15.45 -61.98 -55.48
C ALA A 250 -15.14 -60.75 -56.35
N CYS A 251 -16.03 -60.33 -57.24
CA CYS A 251 -15.79 -59.26 -58.21
C CYS A 251 -15.68 -57.88 -57.53
N LEU A 252 -14.57 -57.16 -57.78
CA LEU A 252 -14.31 -55.84 -57.19
C LEU A 252 -15.14 -54.71 -57.82
N GLU A 253 -15.59 -54.90 -59.07
CA GLU A 253 -16.42 -53.95 -59.80
C GLU A 253 -17.92 -54.11 -59.49
N ARG A 254 -18.30 -55.00 -58.55
CA ARG A 254 -19.70 -55.14 -58.12
C ARG A 254 -20.13 -53.92 -57.31
N GLU A 255 -21.30 -53.37 -57.64
CA GLU A 255 -21.83 -52.18 -56.98
C GLU A 255 -22.59 -52.53 -55.70
N ARG A 256 -22.28 -51.83 -54.62
CA ARG A 256 -22.96 -51.94 -53.32
C ARG A 256 -23.19 -50.53 -52.76
N PRO A 257 -24.20 -50.32 -51.90
CA PRO A 257 -24.44 -49.01 -51.31
C PRO A 257 -23.27 -48.62 -50.40
N CYS A 258 -22.94 -47.32 -50.39
CA CYS A 258 -21.86 -46.78 -49.56
C CYS A 258 -22.03 -47.21 -48.09
N PRO A 259 -20.95 -47.57 -47.35
CA PRO A 259 -21.02 -47.91 -45.92
C PRO A 259 -21.65 -46.81 -45.04
N ASN A 260 -21.57 -45.54 -45.47
CA ASN A 260 -22.21 -44.40 -44.80
C ASN A 260 -23.67 -44.16 -45.25
N ALA A 261 -24.31 -45.11 -45.93
CA ALA A 261 -25.69 -44.96 -46.38
C ALA A 261 -26.69 -44.79 -45.25
N ILE A 262 -26.46 -45.47 -44.12
CA ILE A 262 -27.25 -45.30 -42.89
C ILE A 262 -27.16 -43.84 -42.37
N ASN A 263 -26.03 -43.17 -42.61
CA ASN A 263 -25.78 -41.80 -42.19
C ASN A 263 -26.15 -40.76 -43.28
N GLY A 264 -26.72 -41.17 -44.41
CA GLY A 264 -27.29 -40.27 -45.42
C GLY A 264 -26.65 -40.28 -46.82
N CYS A 265 -25.59 -41.04 -47.07
CA CYS A 265 -24.97 -41.13 -48.41
C CYS A 265 -25.72 -42.14 -49.31
N LYS A 266 -26.34 -41.69 -50.40
CA LYS A 266 -27.21 -42.54 -51.24
C LYS A 266 -26.51 -43.19 -52.45
N GLU A 267 -25.19 -43.08 -52.55
CA GLU A 267 -24.44 -43.54 -53.72
C GLU A 267 -24.13 -45.03 -53.66
N TRP A 268 -24.24 -45.68 -54.82
CA TRP A 268 -23.82 -47.06 -55.05
C TRP A 268 -22.45 -47.03 -55.70
N VAL A 269 -21.49 -47.74 -55.11
CA VAL A 269 -20.08 -47.65 -55.48
C VAL A 269 -19.53 -49.06 -55.66
N PRO A 270 -18.62 -49.29 -56.62
CA PRO A 270 -17.87 -50.53 -56.70
C PRO A 270 -17.13 -50.82 -55.40
N VAL A 271 -17.20 -52.06 -54.91
CA VAL A 271 -16.55 -52.46 -53.64
C VAL A 271 -15.05 -52.16 -53.64
N GLY A 272 -14.37 -52.28 -54.80
CA GLY A 272 -12.96 -51.92 -54.94
C GLY A 272 -12.64 -50.42 -54.78
N ARG A 273 -13.64 -49.54 -54.91
CA ARG A 273 -13.47 -48.06 -54.86
C ARG A 273 -14.16 -47.41 -53.65
N PHE A 274 -14.61 -48.21 -52.68
CA PHE A 274 -15.22 -47.70 -51.45
C PHE A 274 -14.31 -46.74 -50.67
N ASP A 275 -13.02 -47.10 -50.50
CA ASP A 275 -12.07 -46.25 -49.76
C ASP A 275 -11.78 -44.93 -50.48
N GLU A 276 -11.81 -44.92 -51.81
CA GLU A 276 -11.66 -43.72 -52.62
C GLU A 276 -12.88 -42.81 -52.43
N HIS A 277 -14.09 -43.31 -52.71
CA HIS A 277 -15.34 -42.57 -52.53
C HIS A 277 -15.51 -42.02 -51.10
N ILE A 278 -15.21 -42.81 -50.05
CA ILE A 278 -15.33 -42.34 -48.65
C ILE A 278 -14.41 -41.15 -48.35
N ARG A 279 -13.26 -41.06 -49.04
CA ARG A 279 -12.28 -39.98 -48.81
C ARG A 279 -12.58 -38.74 -49.64
N THR A 280 -13.06 -38.89 -50.87
CA THR A 280 -13.18 -37.78 -51.83
C THR A 280 -14.62 -37.30 -52.02
N ASP A 281 -15.57 -38.22 -52.18
CA ASP A 281 -16.89 -37.91 -52.76
C ASP A 281 -18.06 -38.14 -51.80
N CYS A 282 -17.86 -38.89 -50.71
CA CYS A 282 -18.92 -39.19 -49.75
C CYS A 282 -19.38 -37.93 -49.01
N ILE A 283 -20.61 -37.50 -49.26
CA ILE A 283 -21.18 -36.26 -48.70
C ILE A 283 -21.10 -36.22 -47.16
N VAL A 284 -21.26 -37.37 -46.48
CA VAL A 284 -21.23 -37.48 -45.01
C VAL A 284 -19.83 -37.23 -44.45
N THR A 285 -18.77 -37.73 -45.11
CA THR A 285 -17.39 -37.49 -44.65
C THR A 285 -16.93 -36.09 -44.99
N VAL A 286 -17.32 -35.56 -46.16
CA VAL A 286 -17.05 -34.17 -46.56
C VAL A 286 -17.71 -33.20 -45.57
N GLU A 287 -18.98 -33.41 -45.21
CA GLU A 287 -19.68 -32.59 -44.22
C GLU A 287 -19.06 -32.72 -42.82
N ARG A 288 -18.71 -33.94 -42.37
CA ARG A 288 -18.00 -34.15 -41.10
C ARG A 288 -16.66 -33.42 -41.07
N ASN A 289 -15.90 -33.49 -42.16
CA ASN A 289 -14.60 -32.81 -42.29
C ASN A 289 -14.76 -31.28 -42.32
N SER A 290 -15.80 -30.77 -42.98
CA SER A 290 -16.17 -29.35 -42.98
C SER A 290 -16.56 -28.86 -41.58
N LEU A 291 -17.37 -29.62 -40.84
CA LEU A 291 -17.72 -29.34 -39.45
C LEU A 291 -16.50 -29.39 -38.53
N ALA A 292 -15.61 -30.36 -38.71
CA ALA A 292 -14.35 -30.46 -37.98
C ALA A 292 -13.41 -29.28 -38.30
N ALA A 293 -13.35 -28.82 -39.55
CA ALA A 293 -12.59 -27.63 -39.94
C ALA A 293 -13.14 -26.36 -39.29
N LYS A 294 -14.47 -26.13 -39.36
CA LYS A 294 -15.15 -25.02 -38.67
C LYS A 294 -14.96 -25.08 -37.14
N ALA A 295 -14.94 -26.28 -36.55
CA ALA A 295 -14.68 -26.47 -35.13
C ALA A 295 -13.22 -26.17 -34.76
N ARG A 296 -12.25 -26.51 -35.62
CA ARG A 296 -10.83 -26.14 -35.43
C ARG A 296 -10.64 -24.63 -35.49
N GLU A 297 -11.24 -23.96 -36.46
CA GLU A 297 -11.19 -22.50 -36.60
C GLU A 297 -11.77 -21.80 -35.36
N LYS A 298 -12.96 -22.21 -34.90
CA LYS A 298 -13.57 -21.66 -33.67
C LYS A 298 -12.77 -21.94 -32.39
N ASN A 299 -11.97 -23.01 -32.36
CA ASN A 299 -11.12 -23.37 -31.22
C ASN A 299 -9.66 -22.88 -31.38
N ALA A 300 -9.34 -22.19 -32.46
CA ALA A 300 -8.01 -21.67 -32.68
C ALA A 300 -7.63 -20.68 -31.55
N PRO A 301 -6.40 -20.78 -31.00
CA PRO A 301 -5.91 -19.84 -30.01
C PRO A 301 -5.67 -18.47 -30.66
N VAL A 302 -6.25 -17.43 -30.10
CA VAL A 302 -6.09 -16.05 -30.53
C VAL A 302 -5.68 -15.21 -29.33
N THR A 303 -4.67 -14.36 -29.52
CA THR A 303 -4.24 -13.38 -28.52
C THR A 303 -5.21 -12.20 -28.48
N CYS A 304 -5.71 -11.87 -27.29
CA CYS A 304 -6.50 -10.66 -27.11
C CYS A 304 -5.60 -9.41 -27.36
N PRO A 305 -5.93 -8.53 -28.31
CA PRO A 305 -5.16 -7.33 -28.62
C PRO A 305 -5.09 -6.32 -27.47
N GLU A 306 -6.03 -6.35 -26.52
CA GLU A 306 -6.04 -5.36 -25.43
C GLU A 306 -5.31 -5.80 -24.16
N CYS A 307 -5.28 -7.10 -23.86
CA CYS A 307 -4.70 -7.62 -22.61
C CYS A 307 -3.60 -8.67 -22.83
N GLY A 308 -3.39 -9.13 -24.07
CA GLY A 308 -2.37 -10.12 -24.42
C GLY A 308 -2.70 -11.57 -24.04
N VAL A 309 -3.81 -11.84 -23.35
CA VAL A 309 -4.20 -13.21 -22.93
C VAL A 309 -4.62 -14.03 -24.15
N VAL A 310 -4.10 -15.26 -24.25
CA VAL A 310 -4.47 -16.22 -25.29
C VAL A 310 -5.78 -16.90 -24.93
N VAL A 311 -6.80 -16.75 -25.77
CA VAL A 311 -8.12 -17.38 -25.61
C VAL A 311 -8.55 -18.07 -26.90
N ARG A 312 -9.46 -19.03 -26.82
CA ARG A 312 -10.04 -19.63 -28.05
C ARG A 312 -10.92 -18.60 -28.76
N LEU A 313 -10.89 -18.54 -30.09
CA LEU A 313 -11.66 -17.58 -30.89
C LEU A 313 -13.14 -17.51 -30.49
N ARG A 314 -13.78 -18.66 -30.24
CA ARG A 314 -15.18 -18.72 -29.78
C ARG A 314 -15.45 -18.05 -28.43
N TYR A 315 -14.43 -17.91 -27.57
CA TYR A 315 -14.53 -17.29 -26.26
C TYR A 315 -14.00 -15.86 -26.23
N LEU A 316 -13.36 -15.40 -27.30
CA LEU A 316 -12.85 -14.02 -27.40
C LEU A 316 -13.94 -12.95 -27.13
N PRO A 317 -15.19 -13.07 -27.65
CA PRO A 317 -16.25 -12.11 -27.32
C PRO A 317 -16.66 -12.13 -25.84
N ARG A 318 -16.69 -13.32 -25.22
CA ARG A 318 -17.00 -13.46 -23.79
C ARG A 318 -15.87 -12.87 -22.94
N HIS A 319 -14.62 -13.16 -23.31
CA HIS A 319 -13.44 -12.60 -22.68
C HIS A 319 -13.52 -11.06 -22.67
N TYR A 320 -13.79 -10.40 -23.79
CA TYR A 320 -13.91 -8.93 -23.83
C TYR A 320 -14.98 -8.37 -22.88
N ARG A 321 -16.12 -9.06 -22.74
CA ARG A 321 -17.23 -8.59 -21.90
C ARG A 321 -17.04 -8.87 -20.41
N GLU A 322 -16.52 -10.04 -20.05
CA GLU A 322 -16.58 -10.56 -18.68
C GLU A 322 -15.23 -10.70 -17.99
N GLU A 323 -14.14 -10.94 -18.74
CA GLU A 323 -12.86 -11.39 -18.15
C GLU A 323 -11.69 -10.45 -18.47
N CYS A 324 -11.75 -9.72 -19.57
CA CYS A 324 -10.66 -8.86 -20.03
C CYS A 324 -10.40 -7.77 -18.99
N VAL A 325 -9.14 -7.65 -18.56
CA VAL A 325 -8.69 -6.63 -17.60
C VAL A 325 -8.65 -5.22 -18.21
N SER A 326 -8.58 -5.14 -19.54
CA SER A 326 -8.62 -3.88 -20.29
C SER A 326 -10.04 -3.44 -20.62
N ARG A 327 -11.07 -4.26 -20.33
CA ARG A 327 -12.48 -3.91 -20.59
C ARG A 327 -12.86 -2.64 -19.84
N VAL A 328 -13.68 -1.81 -20.49
CA VAL A 328 -14.16 -0.56 -19.90
C VAL A 328 -15.40 -0.83 -19.06
N VAL A 329 -15.30 -0.56 -17.76
CA VAL A 329 -16.39 -0.66 -16.78
C VAL A 329 -16.71 0.69 -16.18
N THR A 330 -17.93 0.84 -15.67
CA THR A 330 -18.33 2.01 -14.88
C THR A 330 -17.81 1.91 -13.44
N CYS A 331 -17.64 3.07 -12.82
CA CYS A 331 -17.35 3.17 -11.38
C CYS A 331 -18.46 2.52 -10.55
N LYS A 332 -18.11 1.93 -9.39
CA LYS A 332 -19.04 1.35 -8.41
C LYS A 332 -20.07 2.39 -7.94
N ASN A 333 -19.62 3.63 -7.81
CA ASN A 333 -20.43 4.76 -7.34
C ASN A 333 -21.20 5.46 -8.47
N VAL A 334 -21.41 4.80 -9.62
CA VAL A 334 -22.23 5.37 -10.71
C VAL A 334 -23.65 5.71 -10.26
N ALA A 335 -24.24 4.88 -9.40
CA ALA A 335 -25.55 5.14 -8.80
C ALA A 335 -25.56 6.40 -7.91
N HIS A 336 -24.41 6.81 -7.39
CA HIS A 336 -24.23 8.00 -6.54
C HIS A 336 -23.69 9.21 -7.32
N GLY A 337 -23.68 9.16 -8.65
CA GLY A 337 -23.32 10.28 -9.52
C GLY A 337 -21.89 10.27 -10.08
N CYS A 338 -21.13 9.18 -9.95
CA CYS A 338 -19.83 9.07 -10.59
C CYS A 338 -19.93 8.55 -12.03
N ASN A 339 -19.68 9.41 -13.02
CA ASN A 339 -19.76 9.05 -14.44
C ASN A 339 -18.46 8.48 -15.03
N ALA A 340 -17.51 8.07 -14.21
CA ALA A 340 -16.22 7.57 -14.68
C ALA A 340 -16.36 6.20 -15.38
N ARG A 341 -15.75 6.10 -16.56
CA ARG A 341 -15.59 4.85 -17.33
C ARG A 341 -14.11 4.53 -17.40
N LEU A 342 -13.73 3.42 -16.80
CA LEU A 342 -12.33 3.06 -16.52
C LEU A 342 -12.06 1.66 -17.03
N ARG A 343 -10.79 1.36 -17.35
CA ARG A 343 -10.40 -0.03 -17.57
C ARG A 343 -10.54 -0.78 -16.25
N TRP A 344 -10.99 -2.03 -16.29
CA TRP A 344 -11.20 -2.85 -15.09
C TRP A 344 -9.96 -2.88 -14.19
N ARG A 345 -8.77 -3.05 -14.77
CA ARG A 345 -7.51 -3.03 -14.03
C ARG A 345 -7.24 -1.71 -13.30
N ASP A 346 -7.72 -0.57 -13.81
CA ASP A 346 -7.44 0.77 -13.28
C ASP A 346 -8.58 1.25 -12.35
N ARG A 347 -9.70 0.51 -12.30
CA ARG A 347 -10.87 0.83 -11.47
C ARG A 347 -10.52 0.99 -9.99
N HIS A 348 -9.65 0.14 -9.47
CA HIS A 348 -9.25 0.19 -8.07
C HIS A 348 -8.53 1.50 -7.73
N LEU A 349 -7.68 2.05 -8.62
CA LEU A 349 -6.98 3.32 -8.38
C LEU A 349 -7.96 4.50 -8.22
N HIS A 350 -9.09 4.46 -8.93
CA HIS A 350 -10.14 5.46 -8.84
C HIS A 350 -11.04 5.28 -7.61
N GLU A 351 -11.33 4.04 -7.24
CA GLU A 351 -12.24 3.70 -6.15
C GLU A 351 -11.55 3.62 -4.79
N ASP A 352 -10.22 3.47 -4.76
CA ASP A 352 -9.48 3.39 -3.52
C ASP A 352 -9.63 4.69 -2.73
N PHE A 353 -10.01 4.55 -1.47
CA PHE A 353 -10.17 5.67 -0.56
C PHE A 353 -8.81 6.09 0.03
N LEU A 354 -7.85 5.16 0.09
CA LEU A 354 -6.48 5.42 0.56
C LEU A 354 -5.63 6.11 -0.52
N SER A 355 -6.03 6.04 -1.79
CA SER A 355 -5.39 6.78 -2.89
C SER A 355 -5.78 8.26 -2.93
N LEU A 356 -6.86 8.67 -2.23
CA LEU A 356 -7.16 10.07 -1.96
C LEU A 356 -6.05 10.62 -1.07
N THR A 357 -5.08 11.28 -1.68
CA THR A 357 -3.77 11.61 -1.10
C THR A 357 -3.83 12.48 0.17
N LYS A 358 -2.64 12.67 0.77
CA LYS A 358 -2.31 13.58 1.88
C LYS A 358 -3.15 14.86 1.89
N ASP A 359 -3.44 15.37 3.09
CA ASP A 359 -4.16 16.61 3.24
C ASP A 359 -3.55 17.72 2.39
N ARG A 360 -4.42 18.55 1.82
CA ARG A 360 -4.05 19.62 0.92
C ARG A 360 -3.02 20.53 1.58
N SER A 361 -2.13 21.13 0.81
CA SER A 361 -1.21 22.16 1.29
C SER A 361 -1.49 23.49 0.62
N MET A 362 -1.03 24.56 1.24
CA MET A 362 -1.06 25.91 0.70
C MET A 362 0.21 26.65 1.12
N ILE A 363 0.51 27.73 0.42
CA ILE A 363 1.68 28.55 0.71
C ILE A 363 1.25 29.78 1.49
N GLN A 364 1.90 30.02 2.61
CA GLN A 364 1.81 31.25 3.39
C GLN A 364 2.93 32.19 2.98
N PHE A 365 2.57 33.43 2.66
CA PHE A 365 3.52 34.52 2.50
C PHE A 365 3.58 35.28 3.81
N ARG A 366 4.77 35.30 4.45
CA ARG A 366 4.98 35.99 5.73
C ARG A 366 4.90 37.50 5.56
N THR A 367 4.37 38.16 6.59
CA THR A 367 4.37 39.61 6.74
C THR A 367 5.79 40.12 6.98
N GLY A 368 6.22 41.13 6.22
CA GLY A 368 7.48 41.86 6.46
C GLY A 368 8.77 41.17 6.00
N GLY A 369 8.74 40.32 4.97
CA GLY A 369 9.93 39.69 4.39
C GLY A 369 9.96 39.66 2.86
N ASN A 370 11.05 39.14 2.27
CA ASN A 370 11.23 38.97 0.83
C ASN A 370 10.47 37.73 0.32
N SER A 371 9.17 37.64 0.64
CA SER A 371 8.36 36.46 0.36
C SER A 371 7.94 36.41 -1.11
N TYR A 372 8.59 35.61 -1.95
CA TYR A 372 8.19 35.51 -3.37
C TYR A 372 8.53 34.15 -3.98
N ILE A 373 7.83 33.86 -5.08
CA ILE A 373 8.10 32.72 -5.94
C ILE A 373 8.65 33.26 -7.27
N SER A 374 9.87 32.84 -7.63
CA SER A 374 10.52 33.24 -8.87
C SER A 374 10.05 32.36 -10.03
N ILE A 375 9.20 32.91 -10.91
CA ILE A 375 8.66 32.18 -12.07
C ILE A 375 9.75 31.96 -13.13
N ASN A 376 10.68 32.91 -13.27
CA ASN A 376 11.67 32.89 -14.35
C ASN A 376 13.08 33.23 -13.83
N SER A 377 13.92 32.22 -13.67
CA SER A 377 15.29 32.35 -13.12
C SER A 377 16.38 32.45 -14.19
N SER A 378 16.04 32.33 -15.49
CA SER A 378 17.01 32.49 -16.58
C SER A 378 17.28 33.97 -16.87
N SER A 379 18.55 34.31 -17.12
CA SER A 379 19.11 35.65 -17.36
C SER A 379 18.50 36.46 -18.52
N GLN A 380 17.46 35.96 -19.18
CA GLN A 380 16.67 36.70 -20.17
C GLN A 380 15.59 37.49 -19.44
N ALA A 381 15.55 38.80 -19.65
CA ALA A 381 14.54 39.69 -19.07
C ALA A 381 13.13 39.11 -19.29
N SER A 382 12.47 38.71 -18.21
CA SER A 382 11.14 38.09 -18.25
C SER A 382 10.16 39.01 -18.99
N VAL A 383 9.57 38.53 -20.08
CA VAL A 383 8.60 39.28 -20.86
C VAL A 383 7.21 39.05 -20.28
N ASP A 384 6.54 40.12 -19.86
CA ASP A 384 5.14 40.08 -19.43
C ASP A 384 4.25 39.57 -20.56
N LEU A 385 3.28 38.71 -20.23
CA LEU A 385 2.41 38.08 -21.22
C LEU A 385 1.44 39.12 -21.79
N PRO A 386 1.48 39.45 -23.10
CA PRO A 386 0.53 40.37 -23.71
C PRO A 386 -0.88 39.74 -23.78
N PRO A 387 -1.95 40.57 -23.82
CA PRO A 387 -3.30 40.06 -24.00
C PRO A 387 -3.46 39.34 -25.36
N PRO A 388 -4.36 38.33 -25.46
CA PRO A 388 -5.32 37.92 -24.44
C PRO A 388 -4.73 36.96 -23.39
N TRP A 389 -5.11 37.17 -22.13
CA TRP A 389 -4.74 36.29 -21.01
C TRP A 389 -5.80 36.30 -19.90
N THR A 390 -5.80 35.25 -19.08
CA THR A 390 -6.58 35.20 -17.84
C THR A 390 -5.68 34.69 -16.71
N ALA A 391 -5.67 35.37 -15.58
CA ALA A 391 -4.96 34.95 -14.38
C ALA A 391 -5.96 34.76 -13.24
N GLU A 392 -5.99 33.56 -12.67
CA GLU A 392 -6.84 33.21 -11.52
C GLU A 392 -5.96 32.93 -10.30
N PHE A 393 -6.37 33.47 -9.15
CA PHE A 393 -5.70 33.33 -7.87
C PHE A 393 -6.71 32.92 -6.81
N TYR A 394 -6.34 31.92 -6.00
CA TYR A 394 -7.13 31.47 -4.86
C TYR A 394 -6.39 31.89 -3.60
N VAL A 395 -6.85 33.00 -3.00
CA VAL A 395 -6.14 33.70 -1.92
C VAL A 395 -6.99 33.76 -0.66
N TYR A 396 -6.36 33.57 0.49
CA TYR A 396 -6.97 33.77 1.80
C TYR A 396 -6.39 35.02 2.42
N MET A 397 -7.24 35.99 2.72
CA MET A 397 -6.87 37.21 3.42
C MET A 397 -6.90 36.96 4.93
N VAL A 398 -5.79 37.29 5.60
CA VAL A 398 -5.61 37.10 7.04
C VAL A 398 -6.57 37.99 7.83
N ASP A 399 -6.82 37.61 9.08
CA ASP A 399 -7.60 38.40 10.02
C ASP A 399 -7.06 39.82 10.16
N ALA A 400 -7.95 40.79 10.28
CA ALA A 400 -7.59 42.17 10.61
C ALA A 400 -6.82 42.23 11.94
N GLU A 401 -7.23 41.45 12.95
CA GLU A 401 -6.58 41.40 14.25
C GLU A 401 -5.12 40.92 14.16
N GLU A 402 -4.89 39.80 13.49
CA GLU A 402 -3.56 39.20 13.32
C GLU A 402 -2.63 40.08 12.47
N GLU A 403 -3.16 40.72 11.43
CA GLU A 403 -2.40 41.67 10.59
C GLU A 403 -1.98 42.90 11.41
N VAL A 404 -2.90 43.47 12.21
CA VAL A 404 -2.59 44.59 13.11
C VAL A 404 -1.52 44.20 14.11
N LEU A 405 -1.63 43.04 14.76
CA LEU A 405 -0.64 42.54 15.71
C LEU A 405 0.73 42.30 15.06
N SER A 406 0.75 41.80 13.82
CA SER A 406 1.98 41.58 13.05
C SER A 406 2.66 42.91 12.67
N LEU A 407 1.90 43.87 12.16
CA LEU A 407 2.40 45.22 11.83
C LEU A 407 2.91 45.94 13.09
N HIS A 408 2.20 45.77 14.21
CA HIS A 408 2.61 46.29 15.51
C HIS A 408 3.90 45.62 16.00
N ARG A 409 4.05 44.30 15.87
CA ARG A 409 5.29 43.56 16.21
C ARG A 409 6.47 44.08 15.41
N SER A 410 6.33 44.16 14.08
CA SER A 410 7.36 44.69 13.19
C SER A 410 7.73 46.13 13.56
N SER A 411 6.74 46.95 13.94
CA SER A 411 7.00 48.30 14.43
C SER A 411 7.84 48.32 15.71
N LEU A 412 7.63 47.40 16.65
CA LEU A 412 8.48 47.34 17.86
C LEU A 412 9.95 46.99 17.51
N GLU A 413 10.16 46.08 16.56
CA GLU A 413 11.51 45.71 16.09
C GLU A 413 12.21 46.86 15.36
N LEU A 414 11.48 47.60 14.53
CA LEU A 414 12.00 48.78 13.85
C LEU A 414 12.30 49.91 14.84
N THR A 415 11.56 49.99 15.96
CA THR A 415 11.82 50.97 17.03
C THR A 415 13.16 50.68 17.70
N GLU A 416 13.45 49.40 17.97
CA GLU A 416 14.75 48.99 18.49
C GLU A 416 15.86 49.30 17.50
N THR A 417 15.65 48.95 16.23
CA THR A 417 16.60 49.24 15.14
C THR A 417 16.90 50.74 15.06
N ALA A 418 15.87 51.59 15.10
CA ALA A 418 16.04 53.04 15.10
C ALA A 418 16.79 53.54 16.34
N ALA A 419 16.50 53.00 17.52
CA ALA A 419 17.15 53.39 18.78
C ALA A 419 18.64 52.99 18.81
N VAL A 420 18.96 51.76 18.40
CA VAL A 420 20.34 51.25 18.30
C VAL A 420 21.13 52.11 17.32
N ASN A 421 20.62 52.30 16.10
CA ASN A 421 21.32 53.09 15.09
C ASN A 421 21.43 54.57 15.50
N THR A 422 20.47 55.14 16.25
CA THR A 422 20.58 56.51 16.78
C THR A 422 21.73 56.65 17.78
N ARG A 423 21.90 55.66 18.66
CA ARG A 423 23.03 55.62 19.59
C ARG A 423 24.36 55.45 18.86
N GLU A 424 24.42 54.55 17.88
CA GLU A 424 25.62 54.35 17.05
C GLU A 424 25.94 55.61 16.23
N ASN A 425 24.93 56.30 15.69
CA ASN A 425 25.12 57.54 14.96
C ASN A 425 25.79 58.61 15.84
N ALA A 426 25.36 58.74 17.10
CA ALA A 426 25.98 59.65 18.06
C ALA A 426 27.44 59.29 18.35
N GLN A 427 27.78 57.99 18.43
CA GLN A 427 29.15 57.53 18.59
C GLN A 427 30.01 57.85 17.36
N TRP A 428 29.49 57.61 16.15
CA TRP A 428 30.16 57.96 14.90
C TRP A 428 30.34 59.48 14.75
N GLN A 429 29.35 60.26 15.18
CA GLN A 429 29.44 61.73 15.22
C GLN A 429 30.57 62.17 16.16
N ALA A 430 30.65 61.61 17.36
CA ALA A 430 31.72 61.90 18.31
C ALA A 430 33.10 61.51 17.77
N LYS A 431 33.23 60.35 17.09
CA LYS A 431 34.45 59.94 16.40
C LYS A 431 34.84 60.92 15.29
N ALA A 432 33.89 61.32 14.45
CA ALA A 432 34.12 62.29 13.38
C ALA A 432 34.59 63.64 13.92
N ASP A 433 33.97 64.13 15.01
CA ASP A 433 34.34 65.39 15.63
C ASP A 433 35.70 65.32 16.37
N ALA A 434 36.02 64.17 16.98
CA ALA A 434 37.35 63.90 17.52
C ALA A 434 38.42 63.88 16.42
N CYS A 435 38.14 63.29 15.26
CA CYS A 435 39.03 63.33 14.09
C CYS A 435 39.25 64.76 13.59
N LYS A 436 38.19 65.58 13.49
CA LYS A 436 38.29 67.00 13.13
C LYS A 436 39.14 67.79 14.14
N LYS A 437 39.02 67.48 15.44
CA LYS A 437 39.83 68.11 16.50
C LYS A 437 41.32 67.75 16.36
N LYS A 438 41.64 66.45 16.20
CA LYS A 438 43.01 65.97 15.94
C LYS A 438 43.61 66.58 14.66
N LEU A 439 42.79 66.79 13.62
CA LEU A 439 43.23 67.44 12.38
C LEU A 439 43.62 68.90 12.62
N LYS A 440 42.86 69.64 13.45
CA LYS A 440 43.21 71.00 13.86
C LYS A 440 44.51 71.03 14.67
N GLU A 441 44.69 70.08 15.57
CA GLU A 441 45.92 69.94 16.39
C GLU A 441 47.16 69.58 15.55
N LEU A 442 47.02 68.72 14.53
CA LEU A 442 48.10 68.43 13.59
C LEU A 442 48.45 69.65 12.74
N LYS A 443 47.46 70.45 12.33
CA LYS A 443 47.69 71.72 11.60
C LYS A 443 48.41 72.75 12.46
N THR A 444 48.14 72.83 13.75
CA THR A 444 48.85 73.73 14.67
C THR A 444 50.26 73.23 14.99
N LYS A 445 50.44 71.92 15.20
CA LYS A 445 51.78 71.32 15.39
C LYS A 445 52.68 71.45 14.17
N ARG A 446 52.12 71.44 12.96
CA ARG A 446 52.87 71.72 11.72
C ARG A 446 53.39 73.16 11.63
N LYS A 447 52.85 74.09 12.44
CA LYS A 447 53.36 75.48 12.57
C LYS A 447 54.47 75.60 13.63
N SER A 448 54.57 74.71 14.61
CA SER A 448 55.71 74.65 15.55
C SER A 448 56.79 73.72 14.98
N LYS A 449 58.02 74.21 14.84
CA LYS A 449 59.12 73.57 14.09
C LYS A 449 59.73 72.28 14.70
N ASP A 450 59.02 71.59 15.60
CA ASP A 450 59.53 70.39 16.27
C ASP A 450 58.71 69.14 15.90
N LYS A 451 59.18 68.41 14.87
CA LYS A 451 59.14 66.93 14.69
C LYS A 451 59.43 66.49 13.24
N THR A 452 59.94 65.26 13.09
CA THR A 452 60.35 64.59 11.84
C THR A 452 59.17 64.35 10.88
N GLY A 453 59.36 64.63 9.59
CA GLY A 453 58.29 64.68 8.58
C GLY A 453 57.57 63.36 8.28
N GLU A 454 58.17 62.21 8.59
CA GLU A 454 57.63 60.87 8.32
C GLU A 454 56.54 60.44 9.33
N GLU A 455 56.70 60.78 10.60
CA GLU A 455 55.67 60.49 11.62
C GLU A 455 54.40 61.29 11.35
N MET A 456 54.56 62.52 10.85
CA MET A 456 53.45 63.43 10.53
C MET A 456 52.63 62.98 9.31
N THR A 457 53.26 62.40 8.29
CA THR A 457 52.57 61.87 7.11
C THR A 457 51.84 60.58 7.42
N LYS A 458 52.43 59.68 8.22
CA LYS A 458 51.76 58.46 8.70
C LYS A 458 50.55 58.79 9.57
N ALA A 459 50.71 59.68 10.56
CA ALA A 459 49.62 60.12 11.42
C ALA A 459 48.49 60.85 10.64
N ALA A 460 48.83 61.60 9.59
CA ALA A 460 47.84 62.24 8.73
C ALA A 460 47.05 61.23 7.88
N LYS A 461 47.70 60.16 7.40
CA LYS A 461 47.04 59.08 6.64
C LYS A 461 46.09 58.27 7.53
N GLU A 462 46.57 57.84 8.70
CA GLU A 462 45.74 57.12 9.69
C GLU A 462 44.54 57.96 10.15
N LEU A 463 44.71 59.28 10.30
CA LEU A 463 43.60 60.17 10.64
C LEU A 463 42.60 60.34 9.48
N ALA A 464 43.06 60.36 8.23
CA ALA A 464 42.19 60.43 7.06
C ALA A 464 41.37 59.14 6.91
N ASP A 465 41.98 57.98 7.11
CA ASP A 465 41.30 56.69 7.07
C ASP A 465 40.25 56.59 8.19
N ALA A 466 40.59 56.98 9.43
CA ALA A 466 39.66 57.01 10.56
C ALA A 466 38.51 58.03 10.36
N PHE A 467 38.76 59.15 9.69
CA PHE A 467 37.71 60.12 9.34
C PHE A 467 36.76 59.57 8.28
N ASN A 468 37.29 58.93 7.23
CA ASN A 468 36.48 58.29 6.19
C ASN A 468 35.61 57.16 6.77
N GLU A 469 36.16 56.35 7.68
CA GLU A 469 35.42 55.31 8.38
C GLU A 469 34.28 55.91 9.22
N ALA A 470 34.56 56.99 9.96
CA ALA A 470 33.53 57.67 10.75
C ALA A 470 32.44 58.33 9.89
N GLU A 471 32.79 58.88 8.72
CA GLU A 471 31.84 59.46 7.77
C GLU A 471 30.96 58.40 7.12
N ASN A 472 31.54 57.25 6.74
CA ASN A 472 30.78 56.09 6.24
C ASN A 472 29.85 55.50 7.32
N GLY A 473 30.33 55.39 8.57
CA GLY A 473 29.53 54.97 9.72
C GLY A 473 28.36 55.91 10.01
N LEU A 474 28.57 57.23 9.92
CA LEU A 474 27.51 58.23 10.01
C LEU A 474 26.49 58.08 8.89
N LEU A 475 26.94 57.81 7.66
CA LEU A 475 26.07 57.69 6.50
C LEU A 475 25.14 56.48 6.61
N THR A 476 25.73 55.33 6.92
CA THR A 476 25.02 54.05 7.07
C THR A 476 23.98 54.14 8.18
N THR A 477 24.38 54.55 9.37
CA THR A 477 23.45 54.70 10.50
C THR A 477 22.36 55.75 10.25
N ARG A 478 22.65 56.88 9.57
CA ARG A 478 21.58 57.85 9.17
C ARG A 478 20.59 57.23 8.20
N LYS A 479 21.07 56.45 7.24
CA LYS A 479 20.22 55.75 6.27
C LYS A 479 19.31 54.75 6.99
N GLU A 480 19.86 53.92 7.86
CA GLU A 480 19.09 52.94 8.64
C GLU A 480 18.05 53.59 9.56
N ILE A 481 18.40 54.68 10.26
CA ILE A 481 17.43 55.43 11.10
C ILE A 481 16.28 55.97 10.24
N ALA A 482 16.59 56.56 9.08
CA ALA A 482 15.58 57.14 8.20
C ALA A 482 14.66 56.06 7.63
N LEU A 483 15.20 54.89 7.29
CA LEU A 483 14.41 53.74 6.82
C LEU A 483 13.53 53.19 7.93
N ALA A 484 14.10 52.90 9.10
CA ALA A 484 13.36 52.37 10.23
C ALA A 484 12.21 53.30 10.63
N ARG A 485 12.45 54.62 10.72
CA ARG A 485 11.40 55.61 11.02
C ARG A 485 10.31 55.68 9.95
N GLY A 486 10.67 55.59 8.67
CA GLY A 486 9.67 55.57 7.61
C GLY A 486 8.80 54.32 7.64
N TRP A 487 9.38 53.15 7.90
CA TRP A 487 8.63 51.90 8.09
C TRP A 487 7.72 51.93 9.31
N LEU A 488 8.21 52.50 10.41
CA LEU A 488 7.42 52.71 11.63
C LEU A 488 6.16 53.53 11.37
N GLU A 489 6.30 54.69 10.73
CA GLU A 489 5.16 55.52 10.35
C GLU A 489 4.14 54.69 9.56
N LEU A 490 4.60 53.95 8.55
CA LEU A 490 3.72 53.27 7.62
C LEU A 490 3.02 52.06 8.24
N ASN A 491 3.74 51.23 8.99
CA ASN A 491 3.15 50.08 9.68
C ASN A 491 2.09 50.52 10.70
N ILE A 492 2.37 51.58 11.46
CA ILE A 492 1.43 52.09 12.48
C ILE A 492 0.20 52.75 11.83
N PHE A 493 0.38 53.52 10.74
CA PHE A 493 -0.76 54.08 10.01
C PHE A 493 -1.62 53.00 9.34
N GLU A 494 -1.00 51.95 8.79
CA GLU A 494 -1.73 50.84 8.17
C GLU A 494 -2.45 49.98 9.22
N ALA A 495 -1.80 49.67 10.34
CA ALA A 495 -2.42 48.99 11.48
C ALA A 495 -3.63 49.77 11.99
N LYS A 496 -3.50 51.11 12.11
CA LYS A 496 -4.61 51.98 12.48
C LYS A 496 -5.73 51.96 11.42
N ARG A 497 -5.39 52.02 10.13
CA ARG A 497 -6.37 51.95 9.03
C ARG A 497 -7.17 50.65 9.08
N ILE A 498 -6.52 49.52 9.32
CA ILE A 498 -7.17 48.21 9.45
C ILE A 498 -8.07 48.18 10.68
N LEU A 499 -7.60 48.68 11.82
CA LEU A 499 -8.40 48.81 13.04
C LEU A 499 -9.67 49.65 12.81
N ASP A 500 -9.55 50.79 12.12
CA ASP A 500 -10.66 51.71 11.89
C ASP A 500 -11.66 51.20 10.83
N ALA A 501 -11.17 50.53 9.78
CA ALA A 501 -11.98 50.18 8.60
C ALA A 501 -12.44 48.72 8.54
N ASP A 502 -11.70 47.79 9.14
CA ASP A 502 -11.89 46.35 8.95
C ASP A 502 -12.31 45.61 10.25
N VAL A 503 -12.18 46.26 11.41
CA VAL A 503 -12.69 45.72 12.70
C VAL A 503 -14.05 46.37 12.99
N ALA A 504 -15.13 45.63 12.76
CA ALA A 504 -16.49 46.18 12.81
C ALA A 504 -17.04 46.36 14.23
N ASP A 505 -16.71 45.45 15.15
CA ASP A 505 -17.28 45.42 16.51
C ASP A 505 -16.43 46.21 17.50
N GLU A 506 -17.05 47.05 18.32
CA GLU A 506 -16.35 47.81 19.37
C GLU A 506 -15.74 46.88 20.44
N ASP A 507 -16.40 45.76 20.76
CA ASP A 507 -15.85 44.74 21.66
C ASP A 507 -14.58 44.08 21.08
N ALA A 508 -14.57 43.81 19.76
CA ALA A 508 -13.41 43.25 19.07
C ALA A 508 -12.26 44.27 18.99
N LYS A 509 -12.56 45.55 18.73
CA LYS A 509 -11.57 46.64 18.81
C LYS A 509 -10.94 46.71 20.20
N GLN A 510 -11.76 46.63 21.26
CA GLN A 510 -11.26 46.69 22.63
C GLN A 510 -10.42 45.45 22.99
N ALA A 511 -10.81 44.26 22.54
CA ALA A 511 -10.03 43.04 22.69
C ALA A 511 -8.67 43.16 21.96
N LEU A 512 -8.67 43.65 20.71
CA LEU A 512 -7.46 43.85 19.92
C LEU A 512 -6.52 44.89 20.54
N LEU A 513 -7.05 46.02 21.03
CA LEU A 513 -6.27 47.02 21.77
C LEU A 513 -5.65 46.43 23.05
N THR A 514 -6.35 45.50 23.70
CA THR A 514 -5.81 44.77 24.86
C THR A 514 -4.68 43.83 24.44
N ALA A 515 -4.87 43.07 23.35
CA ALA A 515 -3.83 42.21 22.78
C ALA A 515 -2.58 42.98 22.33
N VAL A 516 -2.75 44.18 21.74
CA VAL A 516 -1.63 45.09 21.42
C VAL A 516 -0.83 45.42 22.67
N ARG A 517 -1.50 45.80 23.77
CA ARG A 517 -0.83 46.12 25.05
C ARG A 517 -0.09 44.92 25.63
N GLU A 518 -0.72 43.75 25.64
CA GLU A 518 -0.11 42.50 26.09
C GLU A 518 1.14 42.16 25.28
N GLN A 519 1.05 42.29 23.95
CA GLN A 519 2.19 42.07 23.05
C GLN A 519 3.32 43.06 23.29
N THR A 520 3.03 44.35 23.53
CA THR A 520 4.05 45.34 23.89
C THR A 520 4.76 44.94 25.18
N VAL A 521 4.01 44.49 26.20
CA VAL A 521 4.59 44.04 27.48
C VAL A 521 5.49 42.82 27.30
N GLU A 522 5.06 41.85 26.50
CA GLU A 522 5.83 40.63 26.22
C GLU A 522 7.13 40.95 25.47
N ILE A 523 7.06 41.72 24.39
CA ILE A 523 8.26 42.08 23.60
C ILE A 523 9.22 42.94 24.40
N LEU A 524 8.73 43.86 25.24
CA LEU A 524 9.59 44.66 26.12
C LEU A 524 10.30 43.79 27.18
N LYS A 525 9.71 42.67 27.61
CA LYS A 525 10.40 41.70 28.49
C LYS A 525 11.48 40.92 27.76
N GLU A 526 11.26 40.56 26.50
CA GLU A 526 12.26 39.83 25.70
C GLU A 526 13.41 40.72 25.26
N ARG A 527 13.11 41.97 24.86
CA ARG A 527 14.07 42.91 24.26
C ARG A 527 14.55 43.96 25.25
N MET A 528 15.39 43.52 26.19
CA MET A 528 16.00 44.38 27.21
C MET A 528 16.77 45.59 26.64
N LEU A 529 17.33 45.47 25.43
CA LEU A 529 18.03 46.56 24.75
C LEU A 529 17.10 47.74 24.40
N LEU A 530 15.89 47.45 23.92
CA LEU A 530 14.87 48.47 23.65
C LEU A 530 14.49 49.24 24.93
N VAL A 531 14.34 48.53 26.04
CA VAL A 531 14.02 49.12 27.36
C VAL A 531 15.14 50.05 27.86
N GLN A 532 16.40 49.68 27.64
CA GLN A 532 17.55 50.47 28.07
C GLN A 532 17.76 51.73 27.21
N LEU A 533 17.38 51.68 25.93
CA LEU A 533 17.66 52.75 24.98
C LEU A 533 16.55 53.80 24.88
N LEU A 534 15.28 53.44 25.17
CA LEU A 534 14.16 54.39 25.12
C LEU A 534 13.75 54.96 26.49
N PRO A 535 13.47 56.27 26.57
CA PRO A 535 12.83 56.90 27.73
C PRO A 535 11.48 56.27 28.07
N GLU A 536 11.08 56.34 29.35
CA GLU A 536 9.79 55.79 29.83
C GLU A 536 8.58 56.40 29.11
N VAL A 537 8.65 57.70 28.78
CA VAL A 537 7.58 58.42 28.08
C VAL A 537 7.33 57.83 26.69
N ASP A 538 8.39 57.53 25.94
CA ASP A 538 8.26 56.96 24.61
C ASP A 538 7.84 55.49 24.65
N ARG A 539 8.22 54.75 25.71
CA ARG A 539 7.80 53.35 25.92
C ARG A 539 6.31 53.20 26.20
N ALA A 540 5.70 54.14 26.93
CA ALA A 540 4.28 54.10 27.24
C ALA A 540 3.41 54.18 25.97
N VAL A 541 3.86 54.97 24.99
CA VAL A 541 3.14 55.19 23.73
C VAL A 541 3.13 53.95 22.83
N LEU A 542 4.14 53.06 22.93
CA LEU A 542 4.23 51.84 22.12
C LEU A 542 3.07 50.84 22.35
N SER A 543 2.30 51.01 23.43
CA SER A 543 1.16 50.14 23.77
C SER A 543 -0.19 50.65 23.25
N ASP A 544 -0.20 51.83 22.60
CA ASP A 544 -1.39 52.49 22.11
C ASP A 544 -1.17 52.97 20.66
N LEU A 545 -1.81 52.29 19.71
CA LEU A 545 -1.68 52.58 18.28
C LEU A 545 -2.09 54.02 17.92
N GLU A 546 -3.10 54.58 18.59
CA GLU A 546 -3.57 55.92 18.29
C GLU A 546 -2.60 56.98 18.83
N ALA A 547 -2.13 56.81 20.06
CA ALA A 547 -1.11 57.67 20.65
C ALA A 547 0.19 57.60 19.85
N TRP A 548 0.59 56.41 19.40
CA TRP A 548 1.80 56.21 18.60
C TRP A 548 1.69 56.87 17.22
N ALA A 549 0.56 56.71 16.54
CA ALA A 549 0.30 57.42 15.28
C ALA A 549 0.33 58.96 15.46
N LYS A 550 -0.19 59.48 16.57
CA LYS A 550 -0.15 60.91 16.90
C LYS A 550 1.27 61.40 17.17
N GLN A 551 2.07 60.64 17.93
CA GLN A 551 3.47 60.97 18.21
C GLN A 551 4.28 61.06 16.90
N LEU A 552 4.10 60.10 16.00
CA LEU A 552 4.75 60.07 14.69
C LEU A 552 4.32 61.27 13.81
N SER A 553 3.05 61.68 13.91
CA SER A 553 2.51 62.85 13.21
C SER A 553 3.00 64.20 13.75
N SER A 554 3.24 64.30 15.07
CA SER A 554 3.54 65.56 15.77
C SER A 554 4.88 66.22 15.39
N GLY A 555 5.76 65.50 14.68
CA GLY A 555 7.03 66.04 14.18
C GLY A 555 6.93 66.87 12.90
N SER A 556 5.76 67.40 12.50
CA SER A 556 5.63 68.27 11.30
C SER A 556 5.88 69.75 11.64
N PRO A 557 6.83 70.46 11.02
CA PRO A 557 7.14 71.84 11.41
C PRO A 557 6.16 72.88 10.85
N SER A 558 6.19 74.05 11.51
CA SER A 558 5.33 75.22 11.35
C SER A 558 5.47 75.96 10.00
N LYS A 559 4.71 77.05 9.82
CA LYS A 559 4.50 77.77 8.54
C LYS A 559 5.75 78.42 7.90
N GLU A 560 6.93 78.39 8.51
CA GLU A 560 8.17 78.96 7.93
C GLU A 560 8.80 78.12 6.79
N ASP A 561 8.28 76.91 6.51
CA ASP A 561 8.95 75.87 5.69
C ASP A 561 8.69 75.84 4.18
N LYS A 562 7.75 76.60 3.61
CA LYS A 562 7.32 76.36 2.20
C LYS A 562 8.44 76.56 1.17
N ALA A 563 9.27 77.59 1.35
CA ALA A 563 10.38 77.91 0.46
C ALA A 563 11.57 76.95 0.65
N GLU A 564 11.82 76.52 1.88
CA GLU A 564 12.85 75.53 2.19
C GLU A 564 12.47 74.14 1.66
N ARG A 565 11.20 73.74 1.78
CA ARG A 565 10.66 72.53 1.15
C ARG A 565 10.74 72.56 -0.37
N GLN A 566 10.41 73.68 -1.01
CA GLN A 566 10.57 73.80 -2.47
C GLN A 566 12.02 73.63 -2.90
N ARG A 567 12.97 74.22 -2.18
CA ARG A 567 14.41 74.05 -2.44
C ARG A 567 14.84 72.60 -2.24
N LYS A 568 14.42 71.96 -1.15
CA LYS A 568 14.68 70.54 -0.87
C LYS A 568 14.09 69.62 -1.94
N VAL A 569 12.86 69.85 -2.40
CA VAL A 569 12.21 69.07 -3.47
C VAL A 569 12.93 69.24 -4.82
N ILE A 570 13.33 70.46 -5.18
CA ILE A 570 14.10 70.72 -6.41
C ILE A 570 15.46 70.01 -6.34
N GLU A 571 16.13 70.08 -5.20
CA GLU A 571 17.42 69.43 -4.99
C GLU A 571 17.30 67.90 -4.95
N GLN A 572 16.23 67.37 -4.35
CA GLN A 572 15.87 65.95 -4.37
C GLN A 572 15.67 65.44 -5.81
N ASN A 573 14.86 66.13 -6.61
CA ASN A 573 14.62 65.76 -8.02
C ASN A 573 15.91 65.78 -8.85
N LYS A 574 16.78 66.76 -8.59
CA LYS A 574 18.10 66.86 -9.21
C LYS A 574 19.02 65.69 -8.84
N LEU A 575 19.02 65.29 -7.56
CA LEU A 575 19.82 64.15 -7.08
C LEU A 575 19.28 62.81 -7.58
N LEU A 576 17.96 62.62 -7.63
CA LEU A 576 17.31 61.44 -8.21
C LEU A 576 17.69 61.24 -9.67
N LYS A 577 17.68 62.32 -10.47
CA LYS A 577 18.12 62.28 -11.87
C LYS A 577 19.58 61.83 -12.00
N LYS A 578 20.48 62.39 -11.20
CA LYS A 578 21.90 61.99 -11.18
C LYS A 578 22.09 60.53 -10.76
N ARG A 579 21.31 60.06 -9.80
CA ARG A 579 21.33 58.66 -9.38
C ARG A 579 20.97 57.73 -10.54
N SER A 580 19.89 58.04 -11.27
CA SER A 580 19.47 57.24 -12.43
C SER A 580 20.51 57.22 -13.55
N GLU A 581 21.20 58.34 -13.78
CA GLU A 581 22.28 58.44 -14.77
C GLU A 581 23.46 57.52 -14.38
N PHE A 582 23.89 57.54 -13.11
CA PHE A 582 24.98 56.67 -12.64
C PHE A 582 24.57 55.19 -12.56
N GLN A 583 23.32 54.90 -12.21
CA GLN A 583 22.79 53.53 -12.18
C GLN A 583 22.75 52.93 -13.60
N ALA A 584 22.27 53.70 -14.59
CA ALA A 584 22.25 53.27 -15.98
C ALA A 584 23.67 53.08 -16.55
N GLN A 585 24.63 53.92 -16.14
CA GLN A 585 26.04 53.75 -16.51
C GLN A 585 26.67 52.50 -15.89
N LEU A 586 26.23 52.10 -14.70
CA LEU A 586 26.70 50.90 -14.01
C LEU A 586 26.08 49.62 -14.62
N GLU A 587 24.82 49.68 -15.03
CA GLU A 587 24.12 48.58 -15.73
C GLU A 587 24.60 48.39 -17.19
N ALA A 588 25.17 49.44 -17.81
CA ALA A 588 25.70 49.40 -19.17
C ALA A 588 27.16 48.90 -19.26
N LEU A 589 27.79 48.54 -18.12
CA LEU A 589 29.17 48.04 -18.12
C LEU A 589 29.23 46.61 -18.66
N ASP A 590 30.18 46.36 -19.56
CA ASP A 590 30.45 45.05 -20.15
C ASP A 590 31.23 44.17 -19.15
N PRO A 591 30.73 43.00 -18.73
CA PRO A 591 31.40 42.12 -17.78
C PRO A 591 32.79 41.65 -18.22
N ASP A 592 33.06 41.61 -19.53
CA ASP A 592 34.28 41.03 -20.10
C ASP A 592 35.43 42.05 -20.25
N ASP A 593 35.19 43.34 -19.96
CA ASP A 593 36.20 44.41 -20.03
C ASP A 593 37.02 44.53 -18.72
N PRO A 594 38.36 44.44 -18.76
CA PRO A 594 39.21 44.61 -17.57
C PRO A 594 39.09 45.98 -16.88
N GLU A 595 38.60 47.04 -17.55
CA GLU A 595 38.33 48.33 -16.91
C GLU A 595 37.01 48.36 -16.11
N THR A 596 36.12 47.38 -16.31
CA THR A 596 34.79 47.31 -15.69
C THR A 596 34.85 47.31 -14.17
N ILE A 597 35.78 46.57 -13.56
CA ILE A 597 35.91 46.52 -12.09
C ILE A 597 36.23 47.92 -11.51
N ARG A 598 37.03 48.71 -12.24
CA ARG A 598 37.41 50.06 -11.81
C ARG A 598 36.26 51.05 -11.98
N LEU A 599 35.56 50.98 -13.12
CA LEU A 599 34.41 51.84 -13.41
C LEU A 599 33.21 51.50 -12.53
N GLN A 600 32.95 50.22 -12.27
CA GLN A 600 31.96 49.74 -11.33
C GLN A 600 32.19 50.33 -9.94
N ARG A 601 33.39 50.15 -9.37
CA ARG A 601 33.75 50.73 -8.06
C ARG A 601 33.65 52.25 -8.02
N ARG A 602 33.78 52.93 -9.16
CA ARG A 602 33.63 54.38 -9.27
C ARG A 602 32.16 54.78 -9.27
N TYR A 603 31.34 54.15 -10.10
CA TYR A 603 29.90 54.43 -10.17
C TYR A 603 29.18 54.02 -8.89
N GLU A 604 29.54 52.89 -8.26
CA GLU A 604 29.02 52.50 -6.94
C GLU A 604 29.32 53.55 -5.88
N ARG A 605 30.53 54.14 -5.89
CA ARG A 605 30.90 55.24 -4.98
C ARG A 605 30.12 56.52 -5.26
N GLU A 606 29.89 56.86 -6.53
CA GLU A 606 29.11 58.06 -6.88
C GLU A 606 27.62 57.88 -6.57
N VAL A 607 27.05 56.69 -6.79
CA VAL A 607 25.69 56.34 -6.36
C VAL A 607 25.58 56.45 -4.84
N ALA A 608 26.53 55.90 -4.08
CA ALA A 608 26.55 56.01 -2.62
C ALA A 608 26.60 57.46 -2.12
N LYS A 609 27.37 58.35 -2.79
CA LYS A 609 27.41 59.79 -2.48
C LYS A 609 26.12 60.53 -2.84
N VAL A 610 25.42 60.09 -3.88
CA VAL A 610 24.12 60.67 -4.25
C VAL A 610 23.05 60.21 -3.27
N ASP A 611 23.04 58.93 -2.89
CA ASP A 611 22.15 58.35 -1.88
C ASP A 611 22.36 59.00 -0.50
N ALA A 612 23.61 59.27 -0.13
CA ALA A 612 24.00 60.05 1.04
C ALA A 612 23.33 61.43 1.09
N LYS A 613 23.34 62.15 -0.03
CA LYS A 613 22.78 63.50 -0.15
C LYS A 613 21.26 63.46 -0.22
N LEU A 614 20.69 62.46 -0.89
CA LEU A 614 19.24 62.23 -0.90
C LEU A 614 18.71 61.98 0.52
N ALA A 615 19.45 61.24 1.35
CA ALA A 615 19.08 61.00 2.75
C ALA A 615 19.07 62.28 3.61
N LEU A 616 19.82 63.32 3.24
CA LEU A 616 19.87 64.60 3.96
C LEU A 616 18.82 65.62 3.49
N VAL A 617 18.43 65.54 2.22
CA VAL A 617 17.52 66.51 1.58
C VAL A 617 16.07 66.05 1.63
N SER A 618 15.81 64.74 1.71
CA SER A 618 14.47 64.22 1.89
C SER A 618 14.01 64.42 3.33
N GLU A 619 13.14 65.41 3.57
CA GLU A 619 12.35 65.44 4.79
C GLU A 619 11.47 64.19 4.83
N LYS A 620 11.88 63.25 5.69
CA LYS A 620 11.13 62.11 6.22
C LYS A 620 10.92 60.87 5.35
N LYS A 621 11.33 60.80 4.09
CA LYS A 621 11.13 59.55 3.32
C LYS A 621 12.31 59.23 2.40
N PRO A 622 13.17 58.25 2.73
CA PRO A 622 14.03 57.58 1.76
C PRO A 622 13.28 57.36 0.43
N THR A 623 13.97 57.43 -0.70
CA THR A 623 13.37 57.24 -2.04
C THR A 623 12.69 55.88 -2.19
N GLN A 624 13.08 54.90 -1.38
CA GLN A 624 12.43 53.59 -1.21
C GLN A 624 11.01 53.68 -0.60
N LEU A 625 10.70 54.74 0.16
CA LEU A 625 9.42 54.99 0.85
C LEU A 625 8.50 55.97 0.09
N LEU A 626 9.01 56.61 -0.98
CA LEU A 626 8.23 57.54 -1.81
C LEU A 626 7.37 56.82 -2.88
N GLU A 627 7.56 55.52 -3.06
CA GLU A 627 6.77 54.71 -3.99
C GLU A 627 5.84 53.70 -3.30
N ARG A 628 5.95 53.55 -1.97
CA ARG A 628 5.61 52.29 -1.31
C ARG A 628 4.99 52.51 0.06
N CYS A 629 3.72 52.12 0.22
CA CYS A 629 3.22 51.40 1.39
C CYS A 629 1.76 50.93 1.27
N GLY A 630 1.46 49.84 2.00
CA GLY A 630 0.14 49.21 2.09
C GLY A 630 -0.23 48.31 0.89
N ARG A 631 0.76 47.92 0.08
CA ARG A 631 0.52 47.13 -1.14
C ARG A 631 0.76 45.64 -0.90
N HIS A 632 -0.30 44.82 -1.01
CA HIS A 632 -0.17 43.35 -1.02
C HIS A 632 0.07 42.92 -2.47
N ILE A 633 1.33 42.91 -2.91
CA ILE A 633 1.68 42.55 -4.29
C ILE A 633 1.56 41.06 -4.48
N LEU A 634 0.61 40.65 -5.31
CA LEU A 634 0.38 39.25 -5.65
C LEU A 634 1.23 38.78 -6.83
N ALA A 635 1.46 39.65 -7.81
CA ALA A 635 2.27 39.34 -8.98
C ALA A 635 3.03 40.58 -9.45
N SER A 636 4.31 40.41 -9.78
CA SER A 636 5.19 41.51 -10.14
C SER A 636 6.12 41.20 -11.32
N SER A 637 6.47 42.26 -12.03
CA SER A 637 7.54 42.29 -13.03
C SER A 637 8.26 43.64 -13.01
N SER A 638 9.27 43.82 -13.87
CA SER A 638 9.93 45.12 -14.03
C SER A 638 9.03 46.20 -14.63
N LYS A 639 7.88 45.84 -15.24
CA LYS A 639 7.01 46.76 -15.96
C LYS A 639 5.61 46.88 -15.37
N ASN A 640 5.05 45.80 -14.81
CA ASN A 640 3.68 45.75 -14.34
C ASN A 640 3.58 45.05 -12.98
N VAL A 641 2.62 45.46 -12.17
CA VAL A 641 2.38 44.92 -10.83
C VAL A 641 0.87 44.81 -10.58
N ILE A 642 0.47 43.70 -9.96
CA ILE A 642 -0.89 43.48 -9.45
C ILE A 642 -0.83 43.47 -7.91
N SER A 643 -1.57 44.39 -7.29
CA SER A 643 -1.70 44.51 -5.84
C SER A 643 -3.14 44.26 -5.41
N LEU A 644 -3.35 43.41 -4.40
CA LEU A 644 -4.70 43.08 -3.90
C LEU A 644 -5.23 44.08 -2.88
N VAL A 645 -4.32 44.66 -2.10
CA VAL A 645 -4.57 45.75 -1.17
C VAL A 645 -3.65 46.87 -1.61
N SER A 646 -4.14 48.09 -1.79
CA SER A 646 -3.33 49.25 -2.15
C SER A 646 -4.05 50.54 -1.73
N GLY A 647 -3.27 51.52 -1.26
CA GLY A 647 -3.77 52.85 -0.91
C GLY A 647 -4.64 52.88 0.35
N PRO A 648 -5.15 54.07 0.74
CA PRO A 648 -5.85 54.29 2.02
C PRO A 648 -7.21 53.57 2.12
N LYS A 649 -7.70 53.01 1.01
CA LYS A 649 -8.94 52.24 0.96
C LYS A 649 -8.71 50.74 0.86
N GLY A 650 -7.46 50.27 0.75
CA GLY A 650 -7.14 48.85 0.62
C GLY A 650 -7.83 48.19 -0.58
N GLU A 651 -7.79 48.83 -1.74
CA GLU A 651 -8.47 48.38 -2.96
C GLU A 651 -7.50 47.65 -3.90
N ILE A 652 -8.03 46.79 -4.78
CA ILE A 652 -7.27 46.09 -5.81
C ILE A 652 -6.77 47.09 -6.86
N VAL A 653 -5.49 47.03 -7.20
CA VAL A 653 -4.82 47.95 -8.12
C VAL A 653 -3.90 47.21 -9.08
N PHE A 654 -3.89 47.67 -10.34
CA PHE A 654 -2.87 47.36 -11.34
C PHE A 654 -2.04 48.62 -11.62
N TYR A 655 -0.72 48.55 -11.54
CA TYR A 655 0.13 49.72 -11.80
C TYR A 655 1.46 49.36 -12.46
N ARG A 656 2.20 50.39 -12.88
CA ARG A 656 3.57 50.27 -13.41
C ARG A 656 4.56 50.92 -12.44
N PRO A 657 5.65 50.24 -12.04
CA PRO A 657 6.70 50.82 -11.19
C PRO A 657 7.36 52.04 -11.86
N SER A 658 7.82 53.01 -11.06
CA SER A 658 8.34 54.29 -11.58
C SER A 658 9.70 54.12 -12.27
N GLY A 659 9.79 54.66 -13.47
CA GLY A 659 10.89 54.46 -14.43
C GLY A 659 10.38 54.48 -15.87
N ALA A 660 9.10 54.14 -16.07
CA ALA A 660 8.34 54.39 -17.29
C ALA A 660 7.57 55.73 -17.17
N THR A 661 7.52 56.50 -18.25
CA THR A 661 6.82 57.79 -18.34
C THR A 661 5.38 57.71 -17.81
N ALA A 662 5.13 58.40 -16.69
CA ALA A 662 3.89 58.46 -15.91
C ALA A 662 3.33 57.08 -15.46
N ALA A 663 3.50 56.75 -14.18
CA ALA A 663 2.86 55.60 -13.53
C ALA A 663 1.32 55.69 -13.69
N ARG A 664 0.75 54.83 -14.54
CA ARG A 664 -0.70 54.69 -14.73
C ARG A 664 -1.20 53.69 -13.69
N GLU A 665 -1.56 54.19 -12.51
CA GLU A 665 -2.24 53.39 -11.49
C GLU A 665 -3.71 53.21 -11.88
N VAL A 666 -4.16 51.96 -11.97
CA VAL A 666 -5.52 51.57 -12.33
C VAL A 666 -6.15 50.87 -11.14
N ASN A 667 -7.04 51.58 -10.45
CA ASN A 667 -7.75 51.07 -9.29
C ASN A 667 -9.10 50.45 -9.71
N PHE A 668 -9.43 49.28 -9.19
CA PHE A 668 -10.66 48.56 -9.49
C PHE A 668 -11.84 48.90 -8.59
N GLN A 669 -11.62 49.61 -7.47
CA GLN A 669 -12.60 49.99 -6.45
C GLN A 669 -13.26 48.77 -5.79
N VAL A 670 -12.47 47.72 -5.58
CA VAL A 670 -12.92 46.44 -5.01
C VAL A 670 -11.98 46.08 -3.86
N ARG A 671 -12.56 45.67 -2.72
CA ARG A 671 -11.84 45.14 -1.56
C ARG A 671 -12.11 43.64 -1.44
N LEU A 672 -11.13 42.89 -0.95
CA LEU A 672 -11.30 41.46 -0.66
C LEU A 672 -11.86 41.26 0.74
N GLU A 673 -12.61 40.19 0.92
CA GLU A 673 -13.15 39.82 2.22
C GLU A 673 -12.07 39.12 3.07
N ARG A 674 -11.91 39.54 4.33
CA ARG A 674 -10.97 38.93 5.30
C ARG A 674 -11.54 37.64 5.90
N ASN A 675 -10.67 36.80 6.46
CA ASN A 675 -11.04 35.54 7.13
C ASN A 675 -11.78 34.52 6.24
N ARG A 676 -11.55 34.58 4.92
CA ARG A 676 -12.08 33.59 3.97
C ARG A 676 -11.26 33.51 2.68
N TRP A 677 -11.49 32.42 1.94
CA TRP A 677 -11.00 32.26 0.59
C TRP A 677 -11.72 33.20 -0.38
N ASN A 678 -10.93 33.91 -1.20
CA ASN A 678 -11.35 34.72 -2.31
C ASN A 678 -10.81 34.12 -3.61
N HIS A 679 -11.68 33.94 -4.60
CA HIS A 679 -11.28 33.62 -5.97
C HIS A 679 -11.17 34.92 -6.75
N VAL A 680 -9.95 35.33 -7.11
CA VAL A 680 -9.68 36.58 -7.83
C VAL A 680 -9.22 36.23 -9.23
N ALA A 681 -9.99 36.64 -10.25
CA ALA A 681 -9.65 36.40 -11.64
C ALA A 681 -9.57 37.70 -12.44
N PHE A 682 -8.45 37.88 -13.14
CA PHE A 682 -8.21 38.98 -14.07
C PHE A 682 -8.27 38.42 -15.49
N SER A 683 -9.18 38.92 -16.32
CA SER A 683 -9.31 38.51 -17.72
C SER A 683 -9.05 39.71 -18.63
N ALA A 684 -7.95 39.68 -19.37
CA ALA A 684 -7.51 40.75 -20.25
C ALA A 684 -7.84 40.42 -21.72
N GLY A 685 -8.68 41.25 -22.32
CA GLY A 685 -8.87 41.31 -23.76
C GLY A 685 -7.87 42.26 -24.43
N ALA A 686 -8.06 42.54 -25.72
CA ALA A 686 -7.16 43.41 -26.48
C ALA A 686 -7.15 44.88 -26.00
N LYS A 687 -8.24 45.36 -25.38
CA LYS A 687 -8.42 46.77 -24.97
C LYS A 687 -9.08 46.94 -23.60
N GLU A 688 -9.26 45.86 -22.85
CA GLU A 688 -9.91 45.91 -21.54
C GLU A 688 -9.39 44.81 -20.61
N LEU A 689 -9.52 45.06 -19.31
CA LEU A 689 -9.22 44.15 -18.22
C LEU A 689 -10.45 44.06 -17.32
N SER A 690 -11.00 42.86 -17.21
CA SER A 690 -12.13 42.53 -16.34
C SER A 690 -11.64 41.87 -15.07
N LEU A 691 -12.12 42.36 -13.92
CA LEU A 691 -11.88 41.77 -12.60
C LEU A 691 -13.12 41.02 -12.14
N PHE A 692 -12.93 39.74 -11.83
CA PHE A 692 -13.91 38.88 -11.20
C PHE A 692 -13.46 38.54 -9.79
N VAL A 693 -14.38 38.63 -8.83
CA VAL A 693 -14.15 38.18 -7.45
C VAL A 693 -15.27 37.23 -7.07
N ASN A 694 -14.92 36.04 -6.58
CA ASN A 694 -15.84 34.97 -6.22
C ASN A 694 -16.80 34.62 -7.37
N GLN A 695 -16.25 34.55 -8.59
CA GLN A 695 -16.95 34.19 -9.84
C GLN A 695 -17.99 35.20 -10.32
N GLU A 696 -18.00 36.41 -9.75
CA GLU A 696 -18.84 37.54 -10.17
C GLU A 696 -17.99 38.65 -10.79
N LEU A 697 -18.48 39.27 -11.86
CA LEU A 697 -17.83 40.44 -12.46
C LEU A 697 -18.00 41.64 -11.52
N LYS A 698 -16.89 42.22 -11.06
CA LYS A 698 -16.91 43.39 -10.17
C LYS A 698 -16.58 44.69 -10.89
N SER A 699 -15.60 44.67 -11.81
CA SER A 699 -15.11 45.90 -12.44
C SER A 699 -14.46 45.63 -13.80
N VAL A 700 -14.54 46.61 -14.70
CA VAL A 700 -13.90 46.56 -16.03
C VAL A 700 -13.13 47.86 -16.25
N ARG A 701 -11.90 47.75 -16.71
CA ARG A 701 -11.01 48.88 -16.99
C ARG A 701 -10.52 48.83 -18.43
N ARG A 702 -10.60 49.97 -19.13
CA ARG A 702 -10.12 50.10 -20.52
C ARG A 702 -8.62 50.32 -20.55
N GLY A 703 -7.94 49.64 -21.46
CA GLY A 703 -6.49 49.72 -21.62
C GLY A 703 -5.88 48.40 -22.09
N VAL A 704 -4.58 48.44 -22.40
CA VAL A 704 -3.79 47.25 -22.70
C VAL A 704 -2.99 46.90 -21.45
N PHE A 705 -3.24 45.71 -20.91
CA PHE A 705 -2.64 45.23 -19.67
C PHE A 705 -1.87 43.96 -19.97
N HIS A 706 -0.57 43.95 -19.66
CA HIS A 706 0.26 42.75 -19.78
C HIS A 706 0.32 42.07 -18.40
N LEU A 707 0.21 40.75 -18.36
CA LEU A 707 0.29 40.00 -17.10
C LEU A 707 1.75 39.97 -16.62
N PRO A 708 2.05 40.43 -15.38
CA PRO A 708 3.36 40.26 -14.80
C PRO A 708 3.75 38.79 -14.66
N MET A 709 4.88 38.39 -15.27
CA MET A 709 5.35 37.00 -15.35
C MET A 709 6.70 36.76 -14.67
N SER A 710 7.23 37.73 -13.90
CA SER A 710 8.52 37.54 -13.22
C SER A 710 8.37 36.79 -11.91
N ARG A 711 7.44 37.22 -11.06
CA ARG A 711 7.30 36.72 -9.68
C ARG A 711 5.84 36.68 -9.23
N ILE A 712 5.53 35.71 -8.38
CA ILE A 712 4.37 35.74 -7.48
C ILE A 712 4.88 36.30 -6.15
N GLY A 713 4.26 37.37 -5.64
CA GLY A 713 4.84 38.18 -4.56
C GLY A 713 5.82 39.24 -5.07
N SER A 714 6.64 39.76 -4.16
CA SER A 714 7.65 40.79 -4.45
C SER A 714 8.97 40.49 -3.74
N LYS A 715 10.11 40.86 -4.36
CA LYS A 715 11.45 40.84 -3.73
C LYS A 715 11.67 42.09 -2.85
N GLU A 716 10.61 42.81 -2.55
CA GLU A 716 10.69 44.02 -1.75
C GLU A 716 10.01 43.72 -0.43
N GLU A 717 10.82 43.77 0.64
CA GLU A 717 10.58 43.22 1.98
C GLU A 717 9.22 43.58 2.59
N THR A 718 8.59 44.63 2.10
CA THR A 718 7.45 45.29 2.74
C THR A 718 6.21 45.39 1.87
N GLU A 719 6.29 44.92 0.63
CA GLU A 719 5.17 44.95 -0.31
C GLU A 719 4.77 43.57 -0.80
N SER A 720 5.39 42.52 -0.28
CA SER A 720 4.94 41.20 -0.67
C SER A 720 3.52 40.94 -0.19
N PHE A 721 2.82 40.08 -0.93
CA PHE A 721 1.51 39.58 -0.55
C PHE A 721 1.55 39.02 0.87
N GLN A 722 0.56 39.37 1.68
CA GLN A 722 0.40 38.81 3.01
C GLN A 722 -0.89 37.99 3.02
N GLY A 723 -0.74 36.70 3.30
CA GLY A 723 -1.85 35.75 3.28
C GLY A 723 -1.45 34.40 2.74
N PHE A 724 -2.46 33.60 2.42
CA PHE A 724 -2.27 32.24 1.95
C PHE A 724 -2.71 32.12 0.50
N ILE A 725 -1.94 31.41 -0.30
CA ILE A 725 -2.29 31.08 -1.68
C ILE A 725 -2.43 29.57 -1.79
N GLN A 726 -3.57 29.16 -2.33
CA GLN A 726 -3.89 27.76 -2.54
C GLN A 726 -3.60 27.29 -3.94
N GLU A 727 -3.84 28.13 -4.94
CA GLU A 727 -3.73 27.75 -6.35
C GLU A 727 -3.60 28.99 -7.23
N ILE A 728 -2.86 28.88 -8.33
CA ILE A 728 -2.73 29.93 -9.35
C ILE A 728 -2.83 29.31 -10.73
N ARG A 729 -3.63 29.92 -11.61
CA ARG A 729 -3.85 29.46 -13.00
C ARG A 729 -3.67 30.61 -13.97
N TYR A 730 -2.70 30.50 -14.88
CA TYR A 730 -2.45 31.47 -15.93
C TYR A 730 -2.81 30.89 -17.30
N TRP A 731 -3.59 31.62 -18.07
CA TRP A 731 -4.10 31.23 -19.39
C TRP A 731 -3.70 32.26 -20.44
N LYS A 732 -3.42 31.80 -21.67
CA LYS A 732 -3.20 32.63 -22.87
C LYS A 732 -4.50 32.83 -23.66
N GLU A 733 -5.59 33.08 -22.94
CA GLU A 733 -6.93 33.26 -23.49
C GLU A 733 -7.70 34.21 -22.57
N CYS A 734 -8.55 35.06 -23.14
CA CYS A 734 -9.48 35.91 -22.39
C CYS A 734 -10.74 35.10 -22.12
N ARG A 735 -10.88 34.61 -20.89
CA ARG A 735 -11.96 33.70 -20.51
C ARG A 735 -13.23 34.48 -20.14
N SER A 736 -14.38 33.94 -20.52
CA SER A 736 -15.69 34.48 -20.17
C SER A 736 -16.09 34.15 -18.73
N ILE A 737 -17.07 34.88 -18.17
CA ILE A 737 -17.59 34.61 -16.82
C ILE A 737 -18.12 33.17 -16.68
N GLN A 738 -18.75 32.62 -17.71
CA GLN A 738 -19.26 31.24 -17.73
C GLN A 738 -18.11 30.23 -17.67
N GLN A 739 -17.04 30.48 -18.44
CA GLN A 739 -15.84 29.64 -18.42
C GLN A 739 -15.09 29.72 -17.09
N ILE A 740 -15.14 30.87 -16.40
CA ILE A 740 -14.57 31.07 -15.07
C ILE A 740 -15.42 30.33 -14.02
N GLN A 741 -16.73 30.54 -14.00
CA GLN A 741 -17.68 29.86 -13.11
C GLN A 741 -17.61 28.35 -13.22
N HIS A 742 -17.55 27.82 -14.45
CA HIS A 742 -17.48 26.38 -14.68
C HIS A 742 -16.18 25.76 -14.14
N ASN A 743 -15.06 26.48 -14.26
CA ASN A 743 -13.75 25.92 -13.93
C ASN A 743 -13.29 26.24 -12.51
N ALA A 744 -13.83 27.26 -11.85
CA ALA A 744 -13.33 27.79 -10.57
C ALA A 744 -13.21 26.73 -9.47
N ALA A 745 -14.22 25.86 -9.33
CA ALA A 745 -14.22 24.79 -8.32
C ALA A 745 -13.85 23.41 -8.89
N SER A 746 -13.35 23.35 -10.13
CA SER A 746 -13.02 22.08 -10.81
C SER A 746 -11.52 21.78 -10.78
N ILE A 747 -11.18 20.49 -10.81
CA ILE A 747 -9.80 20.04 -11.06
C ILE A 747 -9.51 20.18 -12.55
N LEU A 748 -8.42 20.84 -12.92
CA LEU A 748 -8.04 21.02 -14.32
C LEU A 748 -7.36 19.76 -14.87
N HIS A 749 -7.93 19.20 -15.93
CA HIS A 749 -7.25 18.16 -16.72
C HIS A 749 -6.23 18.81 -17.66
N VAL A 750 -4.99 18.99 -17.20
CA VAL A 750 -3.91 19.69 -17.91
C VAL A 750 -3.79 19.28 -19.38
N ALA A 751 -3.89 17.99 -19.69
CA ALA A 751 -3.81 17.47 -21.07
C ALA A 751 -4.89 18.03 -22.03
N LYS A 752 -6.04 18.48 -21.50
CA LYS A 752 -7.13 19.09 -22.29
C LYS A 752 -6.98 20.61 -22.40
N CYS A 753 -6.13 21.23 -21.58
CA CYS A 753 -6.03 22.68 -21.42
C CYS A 753 -4.88 23.27 -22.28
N LYS A 754 -5.08 23.38 -23.59
CA LYS A 754 -4.04 23.84 -24.54
C LYS A 754 -3.53 25.27 -24.25
N THR A 755 -4.41 26.17 -23.80
CA THR A 755 -4.12 27.59 -23.55
C THR A 755 -3.56 27.88 -22.15
N LEU A 756 -3.44 26.89 -21.27
CA LEU A 756 -2.85 27.03 -19.93
C LEU A 756 -1.34 27.31 -20.05
N VAL A 757 -0.81 28.34 -19.41
CA VAL A 757 0.61 28.77 -19.50
C VAL A 757 1.37 28.48 -18.21
N GLY A 758 0.68 28.53 -17.07
CA GLY A 758 1.25 28.20 -15.77
C GLY A 758 0.14 27.71 -14.85
N TYR A 759 0.44 26.67 -14.08
CA TYR A 759 -0.50 26.07 -13.15
C TYR A 759 0.20 25.60 -11.88
N TRP A 760 0.07 26.37 -10.80
CA TRP A 760 0.64 26.05 -9.49
C TRP A 760 -0.47 25.63 -8.54
N THR A 761 -0.38 24.41 -8.02
CA THR A 761 -1.37 23.83 -7.10
C THR A 761 -0.91 23.83 -5.65
N PHE A 762 0.39 24.07 -5.42
CA PHE A 762 1.02 24.11 -4.10
C PHE A 762 0.71 22.84 -3.29
N GLU A 763 0.79 21.68 -3.93
CA GLU A 763 0.54 20.38 -3.30
C GLU A 763 1.82 19.69 -2.81
N GLU A 764 3.00 20.24 -3.11
CA GLU A 764 4.31 19.74 -2.70
C GLU A 764 4.40 19.63 -1.17
N GLY A 765 3.89 20.62 -0.45
CA GLY A 765 3.69 20.59 1.00
C GLY A 765 4.96 20.73 1.84
N MET A 766 6.12 20.88 1.20
CA MET A 766 7.42 21.09 1.85
C MET A 766 8.50 21.50 0.83
N GLY A 767 9.59 22.10 1.32
CA GLY A 767 10.77 22.47 0.53
C GLY A 767 10.68 23.86 -0.12
N ASP A 768 11.70 24.25 -0.88
CA ASP A 768 11.87 25.62 -1.36
C ASP A 768 11.55 25.77 -2.86
N LEU A 769 10.86 24.80 -3.45
CA LEU A 769 10.57 24.76 -4.88
C LEU A 769 9.10 24.39 -5.12
N VAL A 770 8.52 24.99 -6.16
CA VAL A 770 7.17 24.67 -6.66
C VAL A 770 7.21 24.32 -8.15
N ASP A 771 6.40 23.35 -8.53
CA ASP A 771 6.30 22.85 -9.88
C ASP A 771 5.14 23.49 -10.64
N ASP A 772 5.39 23.84 -11.90
CA ASP A 772 4.33 24.17 -12.85
C ASP A 772 3.71 22.87 -13.38
N MET A 773 2.47 22.59 -12.96
CA MET A 773 1.71 21.42 -13.40
C MET A 773 1.36 21.45 -14.88
N SER A 774 1.47 22.61 -15.55
CA SER A 774 1.31 22.72 -17.01
C SER A 774 2.55 22.28 -17.79
N LEU A 775 3.69 22.10 -17.10
CA LEU A 775 4.99 21.71 -17.65
C LEU A 775 5.51 22.67 -18.74
N LYS A 776 5.12 23.94 -18.69
CA LYS A 776 5.54 24.97 -19.66
C LYS A 776 6.59 25.92 -19.10
N LEU A 777 6.63 26.06 -17.78
CA LEU A 777 7.57 26.91 -17.07
C LEU A 777 8.55 26.04 -16.26
N PRO A 778 9.79 26.51 -16.04
CA PRO A 778 10.73 25.82 -15.18
C PRO A 778 10.21 25.79 -13.73
N ARG A 779 10.71 24.82 -12.96
CA ARG A 779 10.50 24.76 -11.51
C ARG A 779 10.90 26.08 -10.87
N SER A 780 10.00 26.63 -10.06
CA SER A 780 10.13 27.98 -9.50
C SER A 780 10.63 27.89 -8.06
N ALA A 781 11.57 28.77 -7.69
CA ALA A 781 12.11 28.82 -6.33
C ALA A 781 11.28 29.74 -5.44
N CYS A 782 11.09 29.30 -4.20
CA CYS A 782 10.35 29.96 -3.15
C CYS A 782 11.32 30.60 -2.15
N PHE A 783 11.05 31.84 -1.77
CA PHE A 783 11.83 32.62 -0.81
C PHE A 783 10.90 33.13 0.28
N ASP A 784 11.28 33.00 1.55
CA ASP A 784 10.54 33.48 2.73
C ASP A 784 9.03 33.13 2.75
N VAL A 785 8.69 31.92 2.31
CA VAL A 785 7.33 31.38 2.37
C VAL A 785 7.29 30.11 3.21
N ASP A 786 6.15 29.85 3.84
CA ASP A 786 5.91 28.61 4.60
C ASP A 786 4.86 27.73 3.95
N TRP A 787 4.99 26.43 4.19
CA TRP A 787 3.96 25.46 3.86
C TRP A 787 3.00 25.27 5.02
N VAL A 788 1.70 25.37 4.72
CA VAL A 788 0.64 25.05 5.67
C VAL A 788 -0.17 23.88 5.15
N LEU A 789 -0.33 22.86 5.99
CA LEU A 789 -1.06 21.63 5.67
C LEU A 789 -2.46 21.66 6.27
N TYR A 790 -3.44 21.08 5.57
CA TYR A 790 -4.80 20.87 6.06
C TYR A 790 -4.93 19.60 6.93
N ASP A 791 -3.83 19.11 7.50
CA ASP A 791 -3.74 17.88 8.30
C ASP A 791 -4.21 18.05 9.75
N THR A 792 -4.08 19.25 10.28
CA THR A 792 -4.53 19.63 11.63
C THR A 792 -6.00 20.08 11.65
N PRO A 793 -6.78 19.71 12.70
CA PRO A 793 -8.12 20.25 12.92
C PRO A 793 -8.14 21.78 13.00
N GLU A 794 -7.09 22.39 13.54
CA GLU A 794 -6.93 23.84 13.67
C GLU A 794 -6.88 24.51 12.30
N ALA A 795 -6.06 24.01 11.38
CA ALA A 795 -5.99 24.52 10.01
C ALA A 795 -7.33 24.36 9.28
N ARG A 796 -7.99 23.20 9.40
CA ARG A 796 -9.31 22.97 8.78
C ARG A 796 -10.41 23.85 9.37
N LYS A 797 -10.36 24.16 10.66
CA LYS A 797 -11.29 25.09 11.31
C LYS A 797 -11.06 26.53 10.85
N ARG A 798 -9.79 26.95 10.72
CA ARG A 798 -9.40 28.30 10.28
C ARG A 798 -9.73 28.55 8.81
N PHE A 799 -9.33 27.64 7.92
CA PHE A 799 -9.41 27.84 6.47
C PHE A 799 -10.65 27.22 5.82
N GLY A 800 -11.37 26.34 6.53
CA GLY A 800 -12.56 25.67 6.02
C GLY A 800 -12.25 24.60 4.98
N ILE A 801 -13.15 24.40 4.01
CA ILE A 801 -12.86 23.54 2.86
C ILE A 801 -11.92 24.31 1.93
N PRO A 802 -10.83 23.70 1.45
CA PRO A 802 -10.03 24.30 0.40
C PRO A 802 -10.89 24.73 -0.81
N PRO A 803 -10.64 25.91 -1.40
CA PRO A 803 -11.51 26.50 -2.43
C PRO A 803 -11.53 25.72 -3.76
N THR A 804 -10.57 24.82 -3.94
CA THR A 804 -10.44 23.94 -5.11
C THR A 804 -10.17 22.51 -4.63
N PRO A 805 -10.50 21.47 -5.41
CA PRO A 805 -10.14 20.11 -5.05
C PRO A 805 -8.65 19.84 -5.34
N SER A 806 -8.09 18.78 -4.76
CA SER A 806 -6.69 18.43 -5.01
C SER A 806 -6.47 17.93 -6.44
N LEU A 807 -5.37 18.34 -7.08
CA LEU A 807 -4.98 17.83 -8.40
C LEU A 807 -4.64 16.33 -8.35
N ARG A 808 -4.06 15.86 -7.24
CA ARG A 808 -3.82 14.42 -7.01
C ARG A 808 -5.10 13.59 -7.05
N ASP A 809 -6.23 14.19 -6.69
CA ASP A 809 -7.52 13.51 -6.68
C ASP A 809 -8.18 13.46 -8.08
N GLN A 810 -7.56 14.00 -9.14
CA GLN A 810 -8.15 14.05 -10.49
C GLN A 810 -8.58 12.69 -11.06
N THR A 811 -7.89 11.62 -10.67
CA THR A 811 -8.18 10.25 -11.09
C THR A 811 -9.08 9.50 -10.11
N CYS A 812 -9.36 10.09 -8.94
CA CYS A 812 -10.16 9.48 -7.89
C CYS A 812 -11.66 9.68 -8.09
N CYS A 813 -12.46 8.86 -7.39
CA CYS A 813 -13.91 8.95 -7.44
C CYS A 813 -14.41 10.20 -6.73
N ILE A 814 -15.11 11.09 -7.45
CA ILE A 814 -15.72 12.31 -6.88
C ILE A 814 -16.66 12.02 -5.71
N VAL A 815 -17.32 10.85 -5.70
CA VAL A 815 -18.17 10.43 -4.59
C VAL A 815 -17.31 10.08 -3.37
N ASN A 816 -16.22 9.34 -3.55
CA ASN A 816 -15.30 9.02 -2.46
C ASN A 816 -14.57 10.27 -1.94
N GLN A 817 -14.20 11.22 -2.81
CA GLN A 817 -13.68 12.53 -2.42
C GLN A 817 -14.66 13.26 -1.48
N LYS A 818 -15.94 13.34 -1.86
CA LYS A 818 -16.98 13.94 -1.01
C LYS A 818 -17.17 13.19 0.30
N LEU A 819 -17.18 11.85 0.27
CA LEU A 819 -17.27 11.03 1.48
C LEU A 819 -16.08 11.24 2.41
N LYS A 820 -14.86 11.40 1.86
CA LYS A 820 -13.67 11.73 2.64
C LYS A 820 -13.80 13.06 3.34
N LEU A 821 -14.23 14.11 2.64
CA LEU A 821 -14.46 15.42 3.23
C LEU A 821 -15.55 15.38 4.32
N LEU A 822 -16.63 14.64 4.11
CA LEU A 822 -17.69 14.47 5.10
C LEU A 822 -17.21 13.69 6.33
N ALA A 823 -16.46 12.61 6.14
CA ALA A 823 -15.87 11.83 7.23
C ALA A 823 -14.84 12.66 8.02
N GLN A 824 -14.03 13.48 7.34
CA GLN A 824 -13.09 14.39 7.99
C GLN A 824 -13.81 15.44 8.84
N ARG A 825 -14.87 16.06 8.32
CA ARG A 825 -15.72 16.98 9.10
C ARG A 825 -16.40 16.30 10.29
N ALA A 826 -16.84 15.04 10.15
CA ALA A 826 -17.41 14.29 11.26
C ALA A 826 -16.37 14.09 12.37
N ARG A 827 -15.14 13.68 12.01
CA ARG A 827 -14.03 13.56 12.96
C ARG A 827 -13.66 14.89 13.62
N ASP A 828 -13.61 15.98 12.86
CA ASP A 828 -13.32 17.30 13.41
C ASP A 828 -14.40 17.75 14.40
N ARG A 829 -15.67 17.45 14.13
CA ARG A 829 -16.78 17.70 15.07
C ARG A 829 -16.67 16.83 16.32
N GLU A 830 -16.30 15.57 16.18
CA GLU A 830 -16.07 14.63 17.30
C GLU A 830 -14.92 15.07 18.22
N MET A 831 -13.86 15.64 17.63
CA MET A 831 -12.74 16.23 18.37
C MET A 831 -13.03 17.64 18.89
N GLY A 832 -14.13 18.26 18.45
CA GLY A 832 -14.53 19.59 18.89
C GLY A 832 -14.73 19.65 20.39
N LEU A 833 -14.09 20.63 21.03
CA LEU A 833 -14.23 20.89 22.45
C LEU A 833 -15.59 21.50 22.75
N VAL A 834 -16.35 20.86 23.63
CA VAL A 834 -17.69 21.29 24.04
C VAL A 834 -17.77 21.34 25.56
N PRO A 835 -18.44 22.36 26.13
CA PRO A 835 -18.67 22.41 27.57
C PRO A 835 -19.60 21.27 28.00
N CYS A 836 -19.39 20.76 29.22
CA CYS A 836 -20.26 19.76 29.79
C CYS A 836 -21.71 20.27 29.90
N ARG A 837 -22.68 19.56 29.31
CA ARG A 837 -24.12 19.87 29.40
C ARG A 837 -24.70 19.80 30.82
N GLN A 838 -24.01 19.13 31.74
CA GLN A 838 -24.37 19.08 33.16
C GLN A 838 -23.70 20.21 33.96
N HIS A 839 -23.02 21.15 33.28
CA HIS A 839 -22.42 22.37 33.83
C HIS A 839 -21.39 22.13 34.94
N CYS A 840 -20.62 21.05 34.87
CA CYS A 840 -19.50 20.82 35.79
C CYS A 840 -18.21 21.57 35.41
N GLU A 841 -18.33 22.63 34.59
CA GLU A 841 -17.25 23.53 34.12
C GLU A 841 -16.12 22.89 33.29
N LEU A 842 -16.11 21.57 33.13
CA LEU A 842 -15.16 20.85 32.29
C LEU A 842 -15.53 20.97 30.80
N ILE A 843 -14.53 21.28 29.99
CA ILE A 843 -14.59 21.27 28.52
C ILE A 843 -13.97 19.95 28.05
N VAL A 844 -14.75 19.15 27.32
CA VAL A 844 -14.34 17.83 26.84
C VAL A 844 -14.55 17.72 25.33
N ALA A 845 -13.82 16.82 24.67
CA ALA A 845 -14.08 16.52 23.26
C ALA A 845 -15.51 15.96 23.11
N TYR A 846 -16.21 16.33 22.03
CA TYR A 846 -17.60 15.93 21.81
C TYR A 846 -17.80 14.41 21.84
N ARG A 847 -16.87 13.64 21.26
CA ARG A 847 -16.89 12.16 21.30
C ARG A 847 -16.81 11.60 22.73
N ASP A 848 -16.13 12.32 23.62
CA ASP A 848 -15.90 11.93 25.00
C ASP A 848 -16.98 12.50 25.94
N LEU A 849 -17.86 13.38 25.44
CA LEU A 849 -18.92 14.02 26.23
C LEU A 849 -19.87 13.01 26.88
N GLU A 850 -20.26 11.96 26.15
CA GLU A 850 -21.15 10.93 26.69
C GLU A 850 -20.46 10.07 27.76
N ARG A 851 -19.20 9.70 27.53
CA ARG A 851 -18.36 9.03 28.53
C ARG A 851 -18.20 9.90 29.77
N HIS A 852 -17.92 11.18 29.57
CA HIS A 852 -17.80 12.16 30.64
C HIS A 852 -19.10 12.23 31.46
N HIS A 853 -20.26 12.40 30.83
CA HIS A 853 -21.56 12.43 31.53
C HIS A 853 -21.87 11.16 32.32
N ARG A 854 -21.45 9.99 31.82
CA ARG A 854 -21.77 8.69 32.45
C ARG A 854 -20.79 8.29 33.55
N LEU A 855 -19.50 8.60 33.41
CA LEU A 855 -18.45 8.02 34.25
C LEU A 855 -17.66 9.07 35.05
N GLU A 856 -17.42 10.23 34.49
CA GLU A 856 -16.42 11.19 35.02
C GLU A 856 -17.08 12.41 35.65
N CYS A 857 -18.25 12.84 35.17
CA CYS A 857 -18.91 14.06 35.61
C CYS A 857 -19.30 13.96 37.09
N ILE A 858 -19.00 15.01 37.85
CA ILE A 858 -19.33 15.12 39.28
C ILE A 858 -20.85 15.22 39.49
N HIS A 859 -21.57 15.75 38.51
CA HIS A 859 -23.03 15.88 38.54
C HIS A 859 -23.78 14.70 37.91
N ARG A 860 -23.08 13.61 37.57
CA ARG A 860 -23.71 12.39 37.06
C ARG A 860 -24.65 11.79 38.10
N VAL A 861 -25.72 11.14 37.63
CA VAL A 861 -26.66 10.43 38.49
C VAL A 861 -26.16 9.00 38.70
N VAL A 862 -25.98 8.61 39.96
CA VAL A 862 -25.56 7.26 40.37
C VAL A 862 -26.61 6.63 41.28
N VAL A 863 -26.64 5.31 41.31
CA VAL A 863 -27.42 4.53 42.27
C VAL A 863 -26.55 4.22 43.48
N CYS A 864 -27.12 4.20 44.68
CA CYS A 864 -26.43 3.79 45.90
C CYS A 864 -25.75 2.41 45.73
N LYS A 865 -24.51 2.29 46.19
CA LYS A 865 -23.72 1.05 46.13
C LYS A 865 -24.16 -0.01 47.13
N GLU A 866 -24.90 0.38 48.18
CA GLU A 866 -25.36 -0.55 49.19
C GLU A 866 -26.51 -1.41 48.67
N ILE A 867 -26.36 -2.72 48.80
CA ILE A 867 -27.33 -3.72 48.33
C ILE A 867 -28.66 -3.48 49.04
N GLY A 868 -29.71 -3.16 48.27
CA GLY A 868 -31.06 -2.91 48.76
C GLY A 868 -31.37 -1.48 49.22
N CYS A 869 -30.57 -0.47 48.84
CA CYS A 869 -30.92 0.94 49.01
C CYS A 869 -31.62 1.54 47.76
N GLU A 870 -31.16 1.21 46.54
CA GLU A 870 -31.73 1.61 45.23
C GLU A 870 -31.97 3.11 44.97
N VAL A 871 -31.68 4.00 45.93
CA VAL A 871 -31.83 5.45 45.77
C VAL A 871 -30.85 6.00 44.74
N THR A 872 -31.34 6.86 43.85
CA THR A 872 -30.54 7.60 42.88
C THR A 872 -30.22 9.01 43.39
N PHE A 873 -28.98 9.44 43.20
CA PHE A 873 -28.52 10.78 43.62
C PHE A 873 -27.39 11.27 42.71
N ARG A 874 -27.10 12.58 42.74
CA ARG A 874 -25.92 13.14 42.05
C ARG A 874 -24.66 12.69 42.76
N PHE A 875 -23.64 12.26 42.02
CA PHE A 875 -22.39 11.75 42.60
C PHE A 875 -21.73 12.72 43.59
N SER A 876 -21.83 14.04 43.37
CA SER A 876 -21.42 15.07 44.34
C SER A 876 -22.00 14.89 45.75
N ASN A 877 -23.18 14.28 45.86
CA ASN A 877 -23.93 14.09 47.10
C ASN A 877 -23.75 12.67 47.67
N GLU A 878 -22.84 11.86 47.12
CA GLU A 878 -22.60 10.47 47.58
C GLU A 878 -22.25 10.43 49.07
N ALA A 879 -21.32 11.27 49.51
CA ALA A 879 -20.90 11.32 50.92
C ALA A 879 -22.05 11.73 51.86
N GLU A 880 -22.91 12.65 51.43
CA GLU A 880 -24.08 13.07 52.21
C GLU A 880 -25.12 11.95 52.29
N HIS A 881 -25.41 11.29 51.16
CA HIS A 881 -26.33 10.15 51.13
C HIS A 881 -25.86 9.01 52.04
N LEU A 882 -24.59 8.59 51.93
CA LEU A 882 -24.05 7.49 52.73
C LEU A 882 -24.07 7.81 54.23
N ARG A 883 -23.73 9.05 54.63
CA ARG A 883 -23.66 9.43 56.04
C ARG A 883 -25.00 9.71 56.70
N LEU A 884 -26.00 10.20 55.96
CA LEU A 884 -27.22 10.74 56.56
C LEU A 884 -28.53 10.11 56.08
N LYS A 885 -28.52 9.46 54.91
CA LYS A 885 -29.77 9.00 54.25
C LYS A 885 -29.77 7.48 53.95
N CYS A 886 -28.61 6.85 53.84
CA CYS A 886 -28.51 5.43 53.52
C CYS A 886 -28.61 4.55 54.77
N GLU A 887 -29.82 4.11 55.10
CA GLU A 887 -30.07 3.22 56.25
C GLU A 887 -29.21 1.95 56.22
N ARG A 888 -28.99 1.37 55.03
CA ARG A 888 -28.16 0.18 54.83
C ARG A 888 -26.69 0.42 55.19
N HIS A 889 -26.15 1.57 54.78
CA HIS A 889 -24.77 1.95 55.09
C HIS A 889 -24.58 2.18 56.58
N LEU A 890 -25.51 2.92 57.21
CA LEU A 890 -25.50 3.20 58.63
C LEU A 890 -25.59 1.93 59.48
N LEU A 891 -26.47 0.99 59.11
CA LEU A 891 -26.56 -0.30 59.80
C LEU A 891 -25.27 -1.11 59.68
N ARG A 892 -24.62 -1.08 58.51
CA ARG A 892 -23.34 -1.76 58.30
C ARG A 892 -22.24 -1.15 59.16
N ASP A 893 -22.14 0.18 59.19
CA ASP A 893 -21.16 0.88 60.03
C ASP A 893 -21.37 0.57 61.51
N GLU A 894 -22.62 0.53 61.97
CA GLU A 894 -22.96 0.13 63.34
C GLU A 894 -22.53 -1.31 63.64
N LEU A 895 -22.77 -2.26 62.72
CA LEU A 895 -22.36 -3.65 62.88
C LEU A 895 -20.83 -3.78 62.93
N VAL A 896 -20.11 -3.04 62.09
CA VAL A 896 -18.64 -2.97 62.10
C VAL A 896 -18.15 -2.41 63.43
N GLN A 897 -18.74 -1.33 63.91
CA GLN A 897 -18.39 -0.74 65.21
C GLN A 897 -18.60 -1.74 66.36
N ARG A 898 -19.78 -2.38 66.45
CA ARG A 898 -20.07 -3.42 67.46
C ARG A 898 -19.10 -4.60 67.37
N TYR A 899 -18.67 -4.98 66.17
CA TYR A 899 -17.68 -6.03 65.99
C TYR A 899 -16.31 -5.63 66.55
N HIS A 900 -15.87 -4.39 66.33
CA HIS A 900 -14.63 -3.86 66.89
C HIS A 900 -14.70 -3.72 68.42
N GLU A 901 -15.79 -3.17 68.97
CA GLU A 901 -15.99 -3.02 70.41
C GLU A 901 -15.93 -4.36 71.17
N LYS A 902 -16.45 -5.44 70.58
CA LYS A 902 -16.37 -6.80 71.18
C LYS A 902 -14.95 -7.37 71.20
N ARG A 903 -14.09 -6.94 70.28
CA ARG A 903 -12.70 -7.39 70.14
C ARG A 903 -11.68 -6.45 70.76
N GLU A 904 -12.12 -5.28 71.21
CA GLU A 904 -11.31 -4.32 71.92
C GLU A 904 -10.65 -4.99 73.14
N LEU A 905 -9.34 -4.80 73.28
CA LEU A 905 -8.59 -5.28 74.42
C LEU A 905 -8.81 -4.33 75.58
N VAL A 906 -9.38 -4.83 76.66
CA VAL A 906 -9.66 -4.08 77.87
C VAL A 906 -8.89 -4.69 79.04
N GLU A 907 -8.50 -3.85 79.98
CA GLU A 907 -7.85 -4.28 81.20
C GLU A 907 -8.81 -5.12 82.06
N CYS A 908 -8.27 -6.14 82.71
CA CYS A 908 -9.03 -6.95 83.65
C CYS A 908 -9.54 -6.09 84.82
N ILE A 909 -10.85 -6.15 85.11
CA ILE A 909 -11.50 -5.41 86.21
C ILE A 909 -10.90 -5.79 87.59
N LEU A 910 -10.33 -7.00 87.71
CA LEU A 910 -9.66 -7.47 88.92
C LEU A 910 -8.16 -7.10 88.97
N ASN A 911 -7.70 -6.20 88.08
CA ASN A 911 -6.34 -5.65 88.01
C ASN A 911 -5.22 -6.72 88.00
N CYS A 912 -5.39 -7.79 87.23
CA CYS A 912 -4.38 -8.85 87.11
C CYS A 912 -3.33 -8.60 86.01
N SER A 913 -3.27 -7.38 85.48
CA SER A 913 -2.34 -6.92 84.45
C SER A 913 -2.45 -7.61 83.07
N GLU A 914 -3.46 -8.46 82.86
CA GLU A 914 -3.73 -9.07 81.55
C GLU A 914 -4.74 -8.24 80.74
N MET A 915 -4.42 -8.01 79.46
CA MET A 915 -5.31 -7.39 78.48
C MET A 915 -6.18 -8.47 77.83
N VAL A 916 -7.49 -8.35 78.00
CA VAL A 916 -8.45 -9.37 77.54
C VAL A 916 -9.41 -8.76 76.55
N GLN A 917 -9.71 -9.48 75.46
CA GLN A 917 -10.77 -9.02 74.54
C GLN A 917 -12.08 -8.87 75.32
N ARG A 918 -12.78 -7.74 75.16
CA ARG A 918 -13.98 -7.40 75.94
C ARG A 918 -15.02 -8.52 75.96
N ARG A 919 -15.20 -9.25 74.84
CA ARG A 919 -16.08 -10.44 74.77
C ARG A 919 -15.72 -11.61 75.71
N PHE A 920 -14.46 -11.72 76.14
CA PHE A 920 -13.96 -12.77 77.03
C PHE A 920 -13.63 -12.28 78.45
N LEU A 921 -13.82 -10.97 78.72
CA LEU A 921 -13.50 -10.36 80.01
C LEU A 921 -14.22 -11.06 81.17
N THR A 922 -15.50 -11.37 81.00
CA THR A 922 -16.30 -12.07 82.03
C THR A 922 -15.74 -13.46 82.32
N LEU A 923 -15.41 -14.25 81.28
CA LEU A 923 -14.83 -15.57 81.44
C LEU A 923 -13.47 -15.52 82.14
N HIS A 924 -12.62 -14.56 81.73
CA HIS A 924 -11.32 -14.36 82.34
C HIS A 924 -11.45 -14.03 83.85
N CYS A 925 -12.27 -13.04 84.24
CA CYS A 925 -12.43 -12.64 85.64
C CYS A 925 -12.90 -13.79 86.55
N HIS A 926 -13.78 -14.67 86.06
CA HIS A 926 -14.36 -15.73 86.89
C HIS A 926 -13.49 -17.00 86.96
N LYS A 927 -12.83 -17.40 85.87
CA LYS A 927 -12.14 -18.71 85.81
C LYS A 927 -10.63 -18.61 85.77
N ASN A 928 -10.09 -17.63 85.05
CA ASN A 928 -8.68 -17.63 84.65
C ASN A 928 -7.85 -16.59 85.41
N CYS A 929 -8.49 -15.56 85.95
CA CYS A 929 -7.81 -14.47 86.61
C CYS A 929 -7.05 -14.95 87.86
N VAL A 930 -5.79 -14.52 87.99
CA VAL A 930 -4.94 -14.81 89.16
C VAL A 930 -5.35 -14.03 90.41
N ASN A 931 -6.07 -12.93 90.24
CA ASN A 931 -6.64 -12.14 91.33
C ASN A 931 -8.09 -12.55 91.67
N ARG A 932 -8.63 -13.62 91.07
CA ARG A 932 -9.97 -14.11 91.40
C ARG A 932 -10.02 -14.60 92.85
N LEU A 933 -11.17 -14.47 93.50
CA LEU A 933 -11.40 -15.01 94.83
C LEU A 933 -11.74 -16.50 94.75
N ILE A 934 -11.05 -17.31 95.54
CA ILE A 934 -11.28 -18.76 95.67
C ILE A 934 -11.34 -19.13 97.15
N SER A 935 -12.08 -20.19 97.50
CA SER A 935 -12.12 -20.72 98.86
C SER A 935 -10.92 -21.63 99.15
N CYS A 936 -10.50 -21.71 100.41
CA CYS A 936 -9.46 -22.64 100.86
C CYS A 936 -9.88 -24.10 100.57
N PRO A 937 -8.97 -24.95 100.03
CA PRO A 937 -9.25 -26.37 99.75
C PRO A 937 -9.58 -27.21 100.98
N TRP A 938 -9.16 -26.78 102.17
CA TRP A 938 -9.47 -27.45 103.43
C TRP A 938 -10.77 -26.88 103.98
N GLU A 939 -11.83 -27.69 103.98
CA GLU A 939 -13.18 -27.26 104.37
C GLU A 939 -13.24 -26.71 105.80
N ASP A 940 -12.37 -27.19 106.70
CA ASP A 940 -12.28 -26.72 108.09
C ASP A 940 -11.57 -25.36 108.24
N CYS A 941 -10.97 -24.81 107.18
CA CYS A 941 -10.35 -23.48 107.20
C CYS A 941 -11.34 -22.36 106.81
N GLY A 942 -12.27 -22.59 105.88
CA GLY A 942 -13.36 -21.67 105.52
C GLY A 942 -13.00 -20.29 104.91
N GLU A 943 -11.73 -19.91 104.80
CA GLU A 943 -11.33 -18.57 104.31
C GLU A 943 -11.40 -18.44 102.77
N THR A 944 -11.88 -17.28 102.29
CA THR A 944 -11.82 -16.86 100.89
C THR A 944 -10.57 -16.05 100.61
N ILE A 945 -9.77 -16.49 99.65
CA ILE A 945 -8.41 -16.01 99.42
C ILE A 945 -8.27 -15.63 97.94
N VAL A 946 -7.40 -14.67 97.65
CA VAL A 946 -7.03 -14.34 96.27
C VAL A 946 -6.24 -15.53 95.68
N ALA A 947 -6.58 -15.98 94.48
CA ALA A 947 -6.03 -17.21 93.91
C ALA A 947 -4.49 -17.26 93.90
N LYS A 948 -3.82 -16.13 93.62
CA LYS A 948 -2.35 -16.04 93.65
C LYS A 948 -1.72 -16.23 95.04
N THR A 949 -2.43 -15.87 96.11
CA THR A 949 -1.92 -15.97 97.49
C THR A 949 -2.28 -17.30 98.15
N LEU A 950 -3.01 -18.18 97.46
CA LEU A 950 -3.38 -19.49 97.98
C LEU A 950 -2.17 -20.34 98.46
N PRO A 951 -1.03 -20.41 97.74
CA PRO A 951 0.11 -21.21 98.21
C PRO A 951 0.68 -20.70 99.53
N GLN A 952 0.82 -19.38 99.68
CA GLN A 952 1.28 -18.76 100.93
C GLN A 952 0.31 -19.02 102.08
N HIS A 953 -1.00 -18.88 101.82
CA HIS A 953 -2.02 -19.23 102.81
C HIS A 953 -1.88 -20.69 103.25
N LEU A 954 -1.78 -21.64 102.30
CA LEU A 954 -1.64 -23.06 102.62
C LEU A 954 -0.37 -23.37 103.43
N GLU A 955 0.74 -22.68 103.18
CA GLU A 955 2.00 -22.93 103.88
C GLU A 955 2.07 -22.30 105.28
N ARG A 956 1.56 -21.07 105.46
CA ARG A 956 1.84 -20.27 106.67
C ARG A 956 0.61 -19.88 107.48
N ASP A 957 -0.49 -19.60 106.81
CA ASP A 957 -1.64 -18.92 107.43
C ASP A 957 -2.86 -19.85 107.61
N CYS A 958 -2.84 -21.03 106.99
CA CYS A 958 -3.95 -21.97 107.01
C CYS A 958 -4.09 -22.63 108.39
N ARG A 959 -5.25 -22.39 109.02
CA ARG A 959 -5.59 -22.89 110.37
C ARG A 959 -6.29 -24.25 110.37
N SER A 960 -6.21 -25.00 109.27
CA SER A 960 -6.83 -26.33 109.15
C SER A 960 -6.20 -27.31 110.15
N ALA A 961 -7.02 -27.83 111.07
CA ALA A 961 -6.62 -28.87 112.01
C ALA A 961 -6.31 -30.17 111.25
N THR A 962 -7.05 -30.42 110.17
CA THR A 962 -6.88 -31.60 109.32
C THR A 962 -5.51 -31.61 108.62
N LYS A 963 -5.05 -30.45 108.14
CA LYS A 963 -3.72 -30.28 107.53
C LYS A 963 -2.60 -30.58 108.54
N ALA A 964 -2.66 -29.96 109.72
CA ALA A 964 -1.62 -30.12 110.75
C ALA A 964 -1.50 -31.58 111.22
N ALA A 965 -2.63 -32.29 111.37
CA ALA A 965 -2.63 -33.71 111.70
C ALA A 965 -1.94 -34.57 110.64
N LYS A 966 -2.19 -34.28 109.35
CA LYS A 966 -1.60 -35.00 108.22
C LYS A 966 -0.10 -34.78 108.10
N GLU A 967 0.37 -33.54 108.28
CA GLU A 967 1.81 -33.20 108.28
C GLU A 967 2.54 -33.94 109.41
N LYS A 968 1.97 -33.95 110.63
CA LYS A 968 2.52 -34.67 111.78
C LYS A 968 2.59 -36.19 111.54
N MET A 969 1.61 -36.75 110.84
CA MET A 969 1.59 -38.17 110.48
C MET A 969 2.67 -38.50 109.44
N VAL A 970 2.89 -37.62 108.46
CA VAL A 970 3.93 -37.76 107.44
C VAL A 970 5.32 -37.63 108.06
N ASP A 971 5.56 -36.68 108.96
CA ASP A 971 6.84 -36.54 109.64
C ASP A 971 7.14 -37.74 110.54
N ASN A 972 6.15 -38.24 111.27
CA ASN A 972 6.28 -39.48 112.02
C ASN A 972 6.60 -40.68 111.10
N GLY A 973 5.99 -40.74 109.92
CA GLY A 973 6.28 -41.74 108.89
C GLY A 973 7.72 -41.63 108.36
N ARG A 974 8.18 -40.41 108.05
CA ARG A 974 9.54 -40.13 107.58
C ARG A 974 10.60 -40.46 108.63
N GLN A 975 10.33 -40.19 109.91
CA GLN A 975 11.23 -40.59 111.00
C GLN A 975 11.34 -42.11 111.12
N ARG A 976 10.21 -42.84 111.01
CA ARG A 976 10.22 -44.32 110.99
C ARG A 976 10.95 -44.88 109.76
N GLN A 977 10.85 -44.20 108.62
CA GLN A 977 11.50 -44.63 107.37
C GLN A 977 13.01 -44.37 107.37
N LYS A 978 13.47 -43.23 107.92
CA LYS A 978 14.90 -42.96 108.16
C LYS A 978 15.50 -43.94 109.18
N GLY A 979 14.71 -44.36 110.18
CA GLY A 979 15.12 -45.40 111.14
C GLY A 979 15.30 -46.79 110.52
N LYS A 980 14.56 -47.13 109.46
CA LYS A 980 14.72 -48.40 108.72
C LYS A 980 15.83 -48.37 107.65
N GLN A 981 16.35 -47.20 107.27
CA GLN A 981 17.44 -47.07 106.29
C GLN A 981 18.85 -47.07 106.94
N LYS A 982 18.96 -47.23 108.27
CA LYS A 982 20.24 -47.37 109.01
C LYS A 982 20.42 -48.74 109.71
N GLY A 983 19.63 -49.76 109.34
CA GLY A 983 19.71 -51.13 109.85
C GLY A 983 19.80 -52.14 108.74
#